data_AF-A0A5N3V491-F1
#
_entry.id   AF-A0A5N3V491-F1
#
_cell.length_a   1.000
_cell.length_b   1.000
_cell.length_c   1.000
_cell.angle_alpha   90.00
_cell.angle_beta   90.00
_cell.angle_gamma   90.00
#
_symmetry.space_group_name_H-M   'P 1'
#
loop_
_entity.id
_entity.type
_entity.pdbx_description
1 polymer ?
#
loop_
_entity_poly.entity_id
_entity_poly.type
_entity_poly.pdbx_seq_one_letter_code
_entity_poly.pdbx_strand_id
1 'polypeptide(L)'
;MGNGSVKPKHSKNPDGQPGNLTASALRSRVTELERELRRKDAEIQEREYHLKELREQLSKQTVAIAELTEELQSKCIQLNKLQDVVHLQGGSLPRASPDKVPLEVQRKTSGLVSLHSRRGAKAGVSAEPTTRTYDLNKPPEFSFEKARGRLEVFQGEKLLSSIPMWTTFGELAILYNCTRTASVKAITNVKTWALDREVFQNIMRRTAQARDEQYRNFLRSVSLLKNLPEDKLTKIIDCLEVEYYDKGDYIIREGEEGSTFFILAKGKVKVTQSTEGHDQPQLIKTLQKGEYFGEKALISEDVRSANIIAEENDVACLVIDRETFNQTVGTFEELQKYLEGYVANLNRDDEKRHAKRSMSSWKLSKALSLEMIQLKEKVARFSSSSPFQNLEIIATLGVGGFGRVELVKVKNENVAFAMKCIRKKHIVDTKQQEHVYSEKKILEELCSPFIVKLYRTFKDNKYVYMLLEACLGGELWSILRDSFTISEDFFDLLFQVDFGFAKKIGSGQKTWTFCGTPEYVAPEVILNKGHDFSVDFWSLGILVYELLTGNPPFSGIDQMMTYNLILKGIEKMDFPRKITRRPEDLIRRLCRQNPTERLGNLKNGINDIKKHRWLNGFNWEGLKARNLPSPLQRELSGPTDHSYFDKYPPERGVPPDELSGWDKDF
;
A
#
# COMPACT_ATOMS: atom_id res chain seq x y z
N MET A 1 18.41 -44.41 42.83
CA MET A 1 18.48 -44.72 44.28
C MET A 1 19.75 -44.07 44.82
N GLY A 2 19.68 -43.37 45.96
CA GLY A 2 20.85 -42.95 46.73
C GLY A 2 20.98 -41.45 46.99
N ASN A 3 20.25 -40.94 47.99
CA ASN A 3 20.52 -39.66 48.67
C ASN A 3 21.86 -39.71 49.43
N GLY A 4 22.52 -38.55 49.60
CA GLY A 4 23.69 -38.45 50.47
C GLY A 4 24.05 -37.00 50.83
N SER A 5 23.33 -36.44 51.80
CA SER A 5 23.66 -35.18 52.48
C SER A 5 24.67 -35.46 53.61
N VAL A 6 25.76 -34.70 53.74
CA VAL A 6 26.67 -34.77 54.90
C VAL A 6 27.08 -33.37 55.36
N LYS A 7 26.72 -33.08 56.62
CA LYS A 7 27.12 -31.92 57.45
C LYS A 7 28.55 -32.08 58.02
N PRO A 8 29.20 -30.99 58.50
CA PRO A 8 30.63 -30.96 58.79
C PRO A 8 30.96 -31.45 60.22
N LYS A 9 32.22 -31.90 60.42
CA LYS A 9 32.81 -32.18 61.74
C LYS A 9 33.91 -31.17 62.08
N HIS A 10 33.81 -30.61 63.29
CA HIS A 10 34.89 -29.95 64.01
C HIS A 10 35.88 -30.97 64.60
N SER A 11 37.15 -30.61 64.70
CA SER A 11 38.08 -31.14 65.70
C SER A 11 39.04 -30.04 66.20
N LYS A 12 39.29 -30.05 67.51
CA LYS A 12 39.99 -29.05 68.34
C LYS A 12 41.52 -29.27 68.41
N ASN A 13 42.26 -28.16 68.54
CA ASN A 13 43.46 -27.82 69.38
C ASN A 13 44.70 -28.74 69.39
N PRO A 14 45.96 -28.25 69.66
CA PRO A 14 46.30 -27.33 70.78
C PRO A 14 47.50 -26.36 70.57
N ASP A 15 47.83 -25.66 71.66
CA ASP A 15 48.73 -24.50 71.86
C ASP A 15 50.13 -24.51 71.21
N GLY A 16 50.58 -23.31 70.79
CA GLY A 16 51.95 -22.99 70.39
C GLY A 16 52.21 -21.47 70.35
N GLN A 17 53.28 -21.02 70.98
CA GLN A 17 53.72 -19.64 71.30
C GLN A 17 53.63 -18.58 70.16
N PRO A 18 53.48 -17.28 70.49
CA PRO A 18 53.55 -16.21 69.51
C PRO A 18 55.01 -15.93 69.12
N GLY A 19 55.47 -16.50 68.01
CA GLY A 19 56.77 -16.19 67.41
C GLY A 19 56.79 -14.76 66.87
N ASN A 20 57.67 -13.92 67.42
CA ASN A 20 58.00 -12.59 66.90
C ASN A 20 58.39 -12.69 65.42
N LEU A 21 57.52 -12.21 64.53
CA LEU A 21 57.85 -11.99 63.12
C LEU A 21 58.93 -10.91 63.03
N THR A 22 60.13 -11.29 62.62
CA THR A 22 61.24 -10.34 62.43
C THR A 22 60.89 -9.33 61.33
N ALA A 23 61.32 -8.07 61.47
CA ALA A 23 61.03 -7.00 60.51
C ALA A 23 61.44 -7.35 59.05
N SER A 24 62.39 -8.28 58.88
CA SER A 24 62.79 -8.84 57.58
C SER A 24 61.70 -9.73 56.95
N ALA A 25 61.07 -10.60 57.73
CA ALA A 25 59.99 -11.48 57.27
C ALA A 25 58.74 -10.68 56.85
N LEU A 26 58.41 -9.62 57.59
CA LEU A 26 57.33 -8.71 57.24
C LEU A 26 57.61 -7.95 55.93
N ARG A 27 58.83 -7.43 55.74
CA ARG A 27 59.22 -6.77 54.48
C ARG A 27 59.14 -7.71 53.29
N SER A 28 59.61 -8.95 53.43
CA SER A 28 59.53 -9.96 52.38
C SER A 28 58.06 -10.25 51.99
N ARG A 29 57.19 -10.41 52.99
CA ARG A 29 55.76 -10.65 52.76
C ARG A 29 55.06 -9.47 52.11
N VAL A 30 55.42 -8.23 52.46
CA VAL A 30 54.91 -7.02 51.79
C VAL A 30 55.31 -7.00 50.32
N THR A 31 56.59 -7.26 49.99
CA THR A 31 57.03 -7.32 48.58
C THR A 31 56.37 -8.44 47.77
N GLU A 32 56.03 -9.56 48.41
CA GLU A 32 55.29 -10.65 47.77
C GLU A 32 53.84 -10.23 47.48
N LEU A 33 53.16 -9.63 48.45
CA LEU A 33 51.79 -9.10 48.29
C LEU A 33 51.73 -7.98 47.24
N GLU A 34 52.73 -7.11 47.16
CA GLU A 34 52.81 -6.08 46.11
C GLU A 34 53.00 -6.69 44.70
N ARG A 35 53.69 -7.83 44.60
CA ARG A 35 53.79 -8.56 43.32
C ARG A 35 52.47 -9.24 42.96
N GLU A 36 51.78 -9.82 43.93
CA GLU A 36 50.44 -10.40 43.72
C GLU A 36 49.42 -9.32 43.33
N LEU A 37 49.47 -8.15 43.98
CA LEU A 37 48.59 -7.01 43.66
C LEU A 37 48.81 -6.54 42.21
N ARG A 38 50.06 -6.34 41.79
CA ARG A 38 50.38 -5.95 40.40
C ARG A 38 49.91 -6.99 39.38
N ARG A 39 49.98 -8.28 39.69
CA ARG A 39 49.45 -9.34 38.81
C ARG A 39 47.93 -9.28 38.72
N LYS A 40 47.25 -9.08 39.86
CA LYS A 40 45.79 -8.94 39.92
C LYS A 40 45.30 -7.70 39.18
N ASP A 41 46.02 -6.58 39.27
CA ASP A 41 45.68 -5.34 38.56
C ASP A 41 45.80 -5.52 37.04
N ALA A 42 46.86 -6.19 36.56
CA ALA A 42 47.00 -6.52 35.15
C ALA A 42 45.87 -7.45 34.64
N GLU A 43 45.49 -8.45 35.45
CA GLU A 43 44.39 -9.36 35.13
C GLU A 43 43.03 -8.64 35.10
N ILE A 44 42.80 -7.67 35.99
CA ILE A 44 41.60 -6.83 35.97
C ILE A 44 41.59 -5.96 34.71
N GLN A 45 42.71 -5.35 34.34
CA GLN A 45 42.80 -4.48 33.18
C GLN A 45 42.53 -5.24 31.86
N GLU A 46 43.02 -6.48 31.75
CA GLU A 46 42.72 -7.36 30.62
C GLU A 46 41.24 -7.75 30.56
N ARG A 47 40.63 -8.05 31.72
CA ARG A 47 39.18 -8.34 31.81
C ARG A 47 38.32 -7.12 31.47
N GLU A 48 38.72 -5.92 31.87
CA GLU A 48 38.04 -4.67 31.53
C GLU A 48 38.08 -4.38 30.03
N TYR A 49 39.21 -4.64 29.38
CA TYR A 49 39.34 -4.52 27.92
C TYR A 49 38.40 -5.51 27.21
N HIS A 50 38.38 -6.77 27.67
CA HIS A 50 37.49 -7.78 27.10
C HIS A 50 36.00 -7.45 27.31
N LEU A 51 35.63 -6.91 28.48
CA LEU A 51 34.27 -6.43 28.75
C LEU A 51 33.86 -5.27 27.83
N LYS A 52 34.79 -4.38 27.48
CA LYS A 52 34.52 -3.28 26.55
C LYS A 52 34.23 -3.79 25.14
N GLU A 53 35.01 -4.76 24.67
CA GLU A 53 34.80 -5.41 23.36
C GLU A 53 33.44 -6.13 23.30
N LEU A 54 33.09 -6.87 24.36
CA LEU A 54 31.79 -7.55 24.47
C LEU A 54 30.61 -6.55 24.48
N ARG A 55 30.75 -5.39 25.15
CA ARG A 55 29.73 -4.33 25.13
C ARG A 55 29.55 -3.73 23.75
N GLU A 56 30.62 -3.54 22.98
CA GLU A 56 30.54 -3.03 21.62
C GLU A 56 29.87 -4.03 20.67
N GLN A 57 30.18 -5.33 20.82
CA GLN A 57 29.49 -6.40 20.09
C GLN A 57 28.00 -6.46 20.44
N LEU A 58 27.65 -6.35 21.72
CA LEU A 58 26.26 -6.33 22.18
C LEU A 58 25.49 -5.13 21.61
N SER A 59 26.13 -3.95 21.51
CA SER A 59 25.53 -2.76 20.90
C SER A 59 25.22 -2.97 19.42
N LYS A 60 26.18 -3.53 18.65
CA LYS A 60 25.97 -3.86 17.23
C LYS A 60 24.85 -4.88 17.04
N GLN A 61 24.78 -5.89 17.92
CA GLN A 61 23.68 -6.86 17.90
C GLN A 61 22.33 -6.22 18.24
N THR A 62 22.29 -5.29 19.19
CA THR A 62 21.06 -4.60 19.58
C THR A 62 20.48 -3.79 18.41
N VAL A 63 21.33 -3.10 17.65
CA VAL A 63 20.92 -2.35 16.44
C VAL A 63 20.38 -3.30 15.36
N ALA A 64 21.10 -4.39 15.06
CA ALA A 64 20.65 -5.36 14.07
C ALA A 64 19.33 -6.04 14.47
N ILE A 65 19.11 -6.30 15.76
CA ILE A 65 17.84 -6.83 16.28
C ILE A 65 16.70 -5.81 16.09
N ALA A 66 16.96 -4.51 16.31
CA ALA A 66 15.96 -3.47 16.08
C ALA A 66 15.55 -3.39 14.59
N GLU A 67 16.52 -3.39 13.66
CA GLU A 67 16.27 -3.40 12.22
C GLU A 67 15.47 -4.64 11.78
N LEU A 68 15.84 -5.83 12.27
CA LEU A 68 15.12 -7.06 12.00
C LEU A 68 13.72 -7.08 12.62
N THR A 69 13.52 -6.42 13.76
CA THR A 69 12.21 -6.31 14.43
C THR A 69 11.27 -5.42 13.62
N GLU A 70 11.79 -4.32 13.07
CA GLU A 70 11.05 -3.42 12.19
C GLU A 70 10.68 -4.10 10.86
N GLU A 71 11.63 -4.85 10.26
CA GLU A 71 11.36 -5.65 9.06
C GLU A 71 10.33 -6.75 9.32
N LEU A 72 10.41 -7.40 10.49
CA LEU A 72 9.44 -8.42 10.89
C LEU A 72 8.05 -7.81 11.10
N GLN A 73 7.93 -6.66 11.78
CA GLN A 73 6.66 -5.95 11.98
C GLN A 73 6.00 -5.52 10.66
N SER A 74 6.80 -5.09 9.68
CA SER A 74 6.33 -4.81 8.32
C SER A 74 5.75 -6.07 7.65
N LYS A 75 6.47 -7.20 7.71
CA LYS A 75 5.99 -8.49 7.17
C LYS A 75 4.81 -9.07 7.95
N CYS A 76 4.68 -8.76 9.24
CA CYS A 76 3.54 -9.13 10.08
C CYS A 76 2.22 -8.52 9.57
N ILE A 77 2.25 -7.24 9.22
CA ILE A 77 1.07 -6.50 8.75
C ILE A 77 0.63 -7.00 7.36
N GLN A 78 1.56 -7.47 6.53
CA GLN A 78 1.28 -8.08 5.23
C GLN A 78 0.50 -9.40 5.34
N LEU A 79 0.68 -10.17 6.42
CA LEU A 79 0.05 -11.49 6.61
C LEU A 79 -1.42 -11.43 6.99
N ASN A 80 -1.78 -10.53 7.90
CA ASN A 80 -3.16 -10.40 8.35
C ASN A 80 -4.08 -9.97 7.19
N LYS A 81 -3.56 -9.23 6.20
CA LYS A 81 -4.32 -8.75 5.04
C LYS A 81 -4.43 -9.77 3.89
N LEU A 82 -3.58 -10.81 3.87
CA LEU A 82 -3.56 -11.84 2.81
C LEU A 82 -4.31 -13.13 3.19
N GLN A 83 -4.61 -13.32 4.47
CA GLN A 83 -5.40 -14.46 4.95
C GLN A 83 -6.86 -14.39 4.46
N ASP A 84 -7.35 -13.19 4.13
CA ASP A 84 -8.68 -12.96 3.55
C ASP A 84 -8.75 -13.31 2.04
N VAL A 85 -7.62 -13.31 1.34
CA VAL A 85 -7.57 -13.50 -0.13
C VAL A 85 -7.47 -14.98 -0.54
N VAL A 86 -6.90 -15.86 0.29
CA VAL A 86 -6.66 -17.27 -0.08
C VAL A 86 -7.95 -18.12 -0.13
N HIS A 87 -9.08 -17.63 0.40
CA HIS A 87 -10.38 -18.25 0.15
C HIS A 87 -10.96 -17.95 -1.25
N LEU A 88 -10.31 -17.13 -2.09
CA LEU A 88 -10.87 -16.64 -3.35
C LEU A 88 -10.49 -17.42 -4.64
N GLN A 89 -9.47 -18.27 -4.71
CA GLN A 89 -9.01 -18.84 -6.01
C GLN A 89 -8.98 -20.38 -6.12
N GLY A 90 -10.16 -21.01 -6.10
CA GLY A 90 -10.34 -22.38 -6.61
C GLY A 90 -11.41 -22.41 -7.71
N GLY A 91 -11.01 -22.50 -8.98
CA GLY A 91 -11.97 -22.64 -10.10
C GLY A 91 -11.40 -22.53 -11.53
N SER A 92 -10.97 -23.68 -12.07
CA SER A 92 -10.95 -24.14 -13.48
C SER A 92 -10.30 -23.34 -14.64
N LEU A 93 -9.35 -24.01 -15.30
CA LEU A 93 -8.72 -23.72 -16.60
C LEU A 93 -9.70 -23.87 -17.80
N PRO A 94 -9.54 -23.11 -18.91
CA PRO A 94 -10.36 -23.29 -20.11
C PRO A 94 -10.00 -24.56 -20.91
N ARG A 95 -11.03 -25.30 -21.34
CA ARG A 95 -10.97 -26.42 -22.29
C ARG A 95 -10.74 -25.90 -23.72
N ALA A 96 -9.78 -26.50 -24.44
CA ALA A 96 -9.64 -26.38 -25.89
C ALA A 96 -10.49 -27.46 -26.60
N SER A 97 -11.16 -27.07 -27.69
CA SER A 97 -11.99 -27.92 -28.55
C SER A 97 -11.14 -28.81 -29.48
N PRO A 98 -11.64 -30.00 -29.91
CA PRO A 98 -10.88 -30.98 -30.67
C PRO A 98 -11.07 -30.81 -32.19
N ASP A 99 -10.01 -31.06 -32.98
CA ASP A 99 -10.04 -31.87 -34.22
C ASP A 99 -8.69 -31.84 -34.96
N LYS A 100 -8.00 -32.99 -34.98
CA LYS A 100 -7.45 -33.70 -36.17
C LYS A 100 -6.46 -34.82 -35.78
N VAL A 101 -6.95 -36.03 -36.07
CA VAL A 101 -6.45 -37.42 -36.17
C VAL A 101 -4.93 -37.71 -36.23
N PRO A 102 -4.46 -38.87 -35.69
CA PRO A 102 -3.06 -39.19 -35.42
C PRO A 102 -2.41 -40.18 -36.41
N LEU A 103 -1.07 -40.31 -36.35
CA LEU A 103 -0.32 -41.42 -36.95
C LEU A 103 0.50 -42.17 -35.89
N GLU A 104 0.14 -43.44 -35.71
CA GLU A 104 0.84 -44.48 -34.94
C GLU A 104 2.17 -44.88 -35.59
N VAL A 105 3.17 -45.24 -34.76
CA VAL A 105 3.97 -46.45 -34.99
C VAL A 105 4.04 -47.26 -33.69
N GLN A 106 3.41 -48.43 -33.75
CA GLN A 106 3.45 -49.51 -32.77
C GLN A 106 4.76 -50.31 -32.85
N ARG A 107 5.21 -50.87 -31.72
CA ARG A 107 5.26 -52.33 -31.43
C ARG A 107 6.18 -52.64 -30.24
N LYS A 108 5.61 -53.13 -29.14
CA LYS A 108 5.52 -54.54 -28.65
C LYS A 108 6.69 -54.89 -27.70
N THR A 109 6.52 -55.00 -26.38
CA THR A 109 5.76 -55.95 -25.51
C THR A 109 6.26 -57.40 -25.51
N SER A 110 6.82 -57.82 -24.37
CA SER A 110 6.54 -59.06 -23.58
C SER A 110 7.67 -59.19 -22.54
N GLY A 111 7.46 -59.08 -21.21
CA GLY A 111 6.71 -59.96 -20.28
C GLY A 111 7.74 -60.76 -19.47
N LEU A 112 7.69 -61.07 -18.17
CA LEU A 112 6.77 -61.00 -17.01
C LEU A 112 7.71 -61.29 -15.79
N VAL A 113 7.61 -60.71 -14.57
CA VAL A 113 6.90 -61.18 -13.35
C VAL A 113 7.43 -60.26 -12.21
N SER A 114 6.65 -59.35 -11.63
CA SER A 114 5.96 -59.44 -10.32
C SER A 114 6.84 -59.69 -9.07
N LEU A 115 7.19 -58.63 -8.32
CA LEU A 115 6.67 -58.30 -6.96
C LEU A 115 7.37 -57.07 -6.35
N HIS A 116 6.55 -56.10 -5.91
CA HIS A 116 6.80 -54.95 -5.02
C HIS A 116 7.84 -53.85 -5.39
N SER A 117 7.39 -52.98 -6.31
CA SER A 117 7.50 -51.50 -6.41
C SER A 117 8.10 -50.73 -5.21
N ARG A 118 8.97 -49.70 -5.30
CA ARG A 118 9.64 -48.97 -6.41
C ARG A 118 10.79 -48.13 -5.81
N ARG A 119 11.97 -48.17 -6.43
CA ARG A 119 12.99 -47.10 -6.39
C ARG A 119 12.56 -45.96 -7.32
N GLY A 120 12.92 -44.72 -6.99
CA GLY A 120 12.87 -43.56 -7.88
C GLY A 120 11.80 -42.54 -7.52
N ALA A 121 12.18 -41.48 -6.80
CA ALA A 121 11.34 -40.31 -6.61
C ALA A 121 11.17 -39.58 -7.96
N LYS A 122 9.90 -39.33 -8.32
CA LYS A 122 9.46 -38.52 -9.47
C LYS A 122 9.56 -37.02 -9.14
N ALA A 123 9.46 -36.20 -10.19
CA ALA A 123 9.22 -34.77 -10.09
C ALA A 123 8.15 -34.42 -9.06
N GLY A 124 8.46 -33.44 -8.20
CA GLY A 124 7.69 -33.09 -7.02
C GLY A 124 8.34 -33.62 -5.73
N VAL A 125 8.50 -32.69 -4.78
CA VAL A 125 8.79 -32.86 -3.35
C VAL A 125 10.26 -32.92 -2.85
N SER A 126 10.51 -31.98 -1.93
CA SER A 126 11.40 -31.96 -0.76
C SER A 126 12.92 -31.84 -0.91
N ALA A 127 13.45 -30.73 -0.41
CA ALA A 127 14.79 -30.68 0.17
C ALA A 127 14.63 -30.38 1.67
N GLU A 128 14.49 -31.41 2.50
CA GLU A 128 14.94 -31.32 3.88
C GLU A 128 16.48 -31.48 3.89
N PRO A 129 17.20 -30.80 4.81
CA PRO A 129 18.60 -31.12 5.04
C PRO A 129 18.72 -32.59 5.43
N THR A 130 19.55 -33.35 4.71
CA THR A 130 19.73 -34.81 4.88
C THR A 130 20.36 -35.23 6.21
N THR A 131 20.53 -34.33 7.17
CA THR A 131 21.08 -34.62 8.50
C THR A 131 20.47 -33.69 9.54
N ARG A 132 19.49 -34.21 10.31
CA ARG A 132 19.03 -33.61 11.56
C ARG A 132 19.70 -34.35 12.72
N THR A 133 20.77 -33.78 13.26
CA THR A 133 21.32 -34.19 14.57
C THR A 133 21.23 -33.00 15.50
N TYR A 134 20.20 -32.99 16.36
CA TYR A 134 20.11 -32.09 17.50
C TYR A 134 20.42 -32.90 18.75
N ASP A 135 21.51 -32.57 19.44
CA ASP A 135 21.72 -32.96 20.82
C ASP A 135 21.00 -31.94 21.71
N LEU A 136 19.87 -32.34 22.28
CA LEU A 136 19.00 -31.49 23.11
C LEU A 136 19.63 -31.14 24.48
N ASN A 137 20.77 -31.75 24.83
CA ASN A 137 21.40 -31.60 26.15
C ASN A 137 22.67 -30.74 26.14
N LYS A 138 23.00 -30.05 25.04
CA LYS A 138 24.14 -29.13 24.96
C LYS A 138 23.73 -27.79 24.34
N PRO A 139 24.02 -26.65 24.99
CA PRO A 139 23.92 -25.36 24.31
C PRO A 139 24.92 -25.33 23.14
N PRO A 140 24.54 -24.80 21.97
CA PRO A 140 25.44 -24.77 20.82
C PRO A 140 26.59 -23.80 21.07
N GLU A 141 27.82 -24.32 21.19
CA GLU A 141 29.04 -23.50 21.18
C GLU A 141 29.19 -22.86 19.78
N PHE A 142 29.12 -21.53 19.74
CA PHE A 142 29.22 -20.73 18.51
C PHE A 142 30.56 -20.02 18.42
N SER A 143 31.26 -20.17 17.29
CA SER A 143 32.40 -19.36 16.88
C SER A 143 32.09 -18.73 15.52
N PHE A 144 32.10 -17.40 15.47
CA PHE A 144 31.75 -16.59 14.29
C PHE A 144 32.76 -16.71 13.14
N GLU A 145 33.98 -17.20 13.40
CA GLU A 145 35.05 -17.28 12.39
C GLU A 145 34.90 -18.46 11.41
N LYS A 146 34.05 -19.45 11.70
CA LYS A 146 33.94 -20.69 10.89
C LYS A 146 32.70 -20.80 9.99
N ALA A 147 31.82 -19.80 9.94
CA ALA A 147 30.56 -19.88 9.18
C ALA A 147 30.65 -19.18 7.79
N ARG A 148 31.51 -19.69 6.89
CA ARG A 148 31.53 -19.27 5.47
C ARG A 148 30.80 -20.30 4.58
N GLY A 149 29.47 -20.28 4.65
CA GLY A 149 28.59 -21.12 3.84
C GLY A 149 28.11 -20.45 2.54
N ARG A 150 28.06 -21.16 1.41
CA ARG A 150 27.45 -20.71 0.15
C ARG A 150 26.24 -21.57 -0.19
N LEU A 151 25.13 -20.92 -0.54
CA LEU A 151 23.87 -21.53 -0.96
C LEU A 151 23.53 -21.06 -2.37
N GLU A 152 22.96 -21.94 -3.21
CA GLU A 152 22.51 -21.63 -4.57
C GLU A 152 21.05 -22.04 -4.77
N VAL A 153 20.33 -21.28 -5.58
CA VAL A 153 18.89 -21.42 -5.85
C VAL A 153 18.69 -21.97 -7.26
N PHE A 154 17.88 -23.03 -7.37
CA PHE A 154 17.60 -23.73 -8.61
C PHE A 154 16.10 -23.84 -8.88
N GLN A 155 15.71 -23.76 -10.15
CA GLN A 155 14.37 -24.13 -10.60
C GLN A 155 14.51 -25.22 -11.67
N GLY A 156 14.15 -26.45 -11.33
CA GLY A 156 14.56 -27.62 -12.11
C GLY A 156 16.09 -27.76 -12.08
N GLU A 157 16.72 -27.87 -13.26
CA GLU A 157 18.19 -27.91 -13.40
C GLU A 157 18.83 -26.53 -13.62
N LYS A 158 18.02 -25.47 -13.77
CA LYS A 158 18.52 -24.12 -14.05
C LYS A 158 18.93 -23.40 -12.77
N LEU A 159 20.20 -22.98 -12.70
CA LEU A 159 20.69 -22.07 -11.67
C LEU A 159 20.05 -20.69 -11.83
N LEU A 160 19.37 -20.22 -10.79
CA LEU A 160 18.74 -18.89 -10.76
C LEU A 160 19.63 -17.85 -10.10
N SER A 161 20.19 -18.15 -8.92
CA SER A 161 21.00 -17.20 -8.14
C SER A 161 21.79 -17.89 -7.01
N SER A 162 22.67 -17.14 -6.34
CA SER A 162 23.31 -17.53 -5.08
C SER A 162 22.74 -16.72 -3.92
N ILE A 163 22.52 -17.36 -2.76
CA ILE A 163 22.04 -16.70 -1.54
C ILE A 163 23.25 -16.13 -0.78
N PRO A 164 23.28 -14.82 -0.51
CA PRO A 164 24.34 -14.19 0.28
C PRO A 164 24.38 -14.68 1.74
N MET A 165 25.48 -14.41 2.44
CA MET A 165 25.52 -14.61 3.89
C MET A 165 24.61 -13.59 4.57
N TRP A 166 23.97 -13.99 5.68
CA TRP A 166 23.07 -13.16 6.50
C TRP A 166 21.71 -12.83 5.88
N THR A 167 21.36 -13.42 4.73
CA THR A 167 20.04 -13.23 4.11
C THR A 167 19.08 -14.36 4.48
N THR A 168 17.80 -14.01 4.61
CA THR A 168 16.69 -14.96 4.81
C THR A 168 16.20 -15.50 3.46
N PHE A 169 15.60 -16.70 3.45
CA PHE A 169 15.01 -17.30 2.25
C PHE A 169 13.85 -18.24 2.62
N GLY A 170 12.90 -18.41 1.69
CA GLY A 170 11.74 -19.28 1.91
C GLY A 170 10.59 -18.61 2.66
N GLU A 171 10.68 -17.31 2.87
CA GLU A 171 9.65 -16.43 3.43
C GLU A 171 8.32 -16.60 2.68
N LEU A 172 8.35 -16.71 1.35
CA LEU A 172 7.13 -16.91 0.55
C LEU A 172 6.37 -18.19 0.95
N ALA A 173 7.06 -19.27 1.30
CA ALA A 173 6.39 -20.53 1.70
C ALA A 173 5.76 -20.43 3.09
N ILE A 174 6.37 -19.64 4.00
CA ILE A 174 5.82 -19.36 5.33
C ILE A 174 4.61 -18.41 5.21
N LEU A 175 4.67 -17.45 4.28
CA LEU A 175 3.66 -16.42 4.05
C LEU A 175 2.43 -16.92 3.28
N TYR A 176 2.62 -17.66 2.19
CA TYR A 176 1.57 -17.95 1.20
C TYR A 176 1.01 -19.39 1.22
N ASN A 177 1.41 -20.22 2.19
CA ASN A 177 1.09 -21.66 2.21
C ASN A 177 1.37 -22.36 0.86
N CYS A 178 2.36 -21.87 0.12
CA CYS A 178 2.62 -22.32 -1.23
C CYS A 178 3.69 -23.40 -1.24
N THR A 179 3.62 -24.26 -2.26
CA THR A 179 4.71 -25.16 -2.57
C THR A 179 5.91 -24.33 -3.03
N ARG A 180 7.07 -24.59 -2.42
CA ARG A 180 8.32 -23.88 -2.76
C ARG A 180 8.61 -24.03 -4.25
N THR A 181 8.80 -22.91 -4.94
CA THR A 181 8.96 -22.81 -6.41
C THR A 181 10.40 -23.05 -6.88
N ALA A 182 11.35 -23.07 -5.95
CA ALA A 182 12.76 -23.29 -6.18
C ALA A 182 13.38 -24.18 -5.08
N SER A 183 14.46 -24.86 -5.42
CA SER A 183 15.29 -25.66 -4.51
C SER A 183 16.52 -24.87 -4.10
N VAL A 184 16.90 -24.95 -2.83
CA VAL A 184 18.13 -24.34 -2.32
C VAL A 184 19.13 -25.44 -2.03
N LYS A 185 20.34 -25.32 -2.58
CA LYS A 185 21.42 -26.29 -2.43
C LYS A 185 22.60 -25.65 -1.72
N ALA A 186 23.10 -26.33 -0.69
CA ALA A 186 24.36 -25.97 -0.07
C ALA A 186 25.53 -26.39 -0.95
N ILE A 187 26.39 -25.42 -1.30
CA ILE A 187 27.61 -25.63 -2.07
C ILE A 187 28.80 -25.84 -1.16
N THR A 188 28.78 -25.21 0.02
CA THR A 188 29.74 -25.45 1.09
C THR A 188 29.02 -25.77 2.40
N ASN A 189 29.76 -26.14 3.44
CA ASN A 189 29.19 -26.35 4.76
C ASN A 189 28.53 -25.05 5.27
N VAL A 190 27.23 -25.12 5.51
CA VAL A 190 26.39 -24.00 5.97
C VAL A 190 25.76 -24.34 7.32
N LYS A 191 25.57 -23.33 8.17
CA LYS A 191 24.69 -23.41 9.35
C LYS A 191 23.52 -22.46 9.11
N THR A 192 22.30 -22.94 9.28
CA THR A 192 21.08 -22.16 9.02
C THR A 192 20.17 -22.18 10.24
N TRP A 193 19.48 -21.08 10.49
CA TRP A 193 18.36 -21.05 11.44
C TRP A 193 17.08 -21.32 10.66
N ALA A 194 16.24 -22.21 11.18
CA ALA A 194 14.97 -22.56 10.56
C ALA A 194 13.85 -22.05 11.47
N LEU A 195 12.98 -21.21 10.92
CA LEU A 195 11.75 -20.79 11.57
C LEU A 195 10.59 -21.55 10.92
N ASP A 196 9.88 -22.33 11.71
CA ASP A 196 8.69 -23.02 11.21
C ASP A 196 7.48 -22.07 11.19
N ARG A 197 6.45 -22.46 10.44
CA ARG A 197 5.26 -21.65 10.23
C ARG A 197 4.44 -21.49 11.51
N GLU A 198 4.37 -22.52 12.35
CA GLU A 198 3.54 -22.53 13.56
C GLU A 198 4.13 -21.62 14.64
N VAL A 199 5.45 -21.67 14.82
CA VAL A 199 6.23 -20.78 15.68
C VAL A 199 6.11 -19.34 15.18
N PHE A 200 6.23 -19.11 13.87
CA PHE A 200 6.04 -17.79 13.27
C PHE A 200 4.62 -17.24 13.53
N GLN A 201 3.57 -18.02 13.28
CA GLN A 201 2.18 -17.63 13.55
C GLN A 201 1.92 -17.36 15.05
N ASN A 202 2.58 -18.11 15.94
CA ASN A 202 2.47 -17.88 17.38
C ASN A 202 3.18 -16.60 17.84
N ILE A 203 4.34 -16.28 17.26
CA ILE A 203 5.07 -15.02 17.52
C ILE A 203 4.22 -13.83 17.06
N MET A 204 3.74 -13.88 15.82
CA MET A 204 2.82 -12.92 15.21
C MET A 204 1.64 -12.57 16.12
N ARG A 205 0.93 -13.60 16.60
CA ARG A 205 -0.24 -13.45 17.47
C ARG A 205 0.10 -12.77 18.79
N ARG A 206 1.19 -13.19 19.45
CA ARG A 206 1.61 -12.62 20.73
C ARG A 206 2.06 -11.17 20.60
N THR A 207 2.74 -10.82 19.51
CA THR A 207 3.19 -9.45 19.25
C THR A 207 2.01 -8.52 18.94
N ALA A 208 1.00 -8.97 18.18
CA ALA A 208 -0.21 -8.21 17.93
C ALA A 208 -0.99 -7.93 19.22
N GLN A 209 -1.20 -8.96 20.05
CA GLN A 209 -1.89 -8.82 21.34
C GLN A 209 -1.19 -7.84 22.29
N ALA A 210 0.14 -7.89 22.36
CA ALA A 210 0.92 -6.97 23.19
C ALA A 210 0.81 -5.52 22.69
N ARG A 211 0.78 -5.30 21.38
CA ARG A 211 0.63 -3.98 20.76
C ARG A 211 -0.76 -3.41 20.98
N ASP A 212 -1.80 -4.22 20.80
CA ASP A 212 -3.20 -3.80 21.02
C ASP A 212 -3.43 -3.34 22.46
N GLU A 213 -2.88 -4.06 23.44
CA GLU A 213 -2.93 -3.70 24.85
C GLU A 213 -2.20 -2.37 25.12
N GLN A 214 -1.04 -2.15 24.50
CA GLN A 214 -0.30 -0.89 24.62
C GLN A 214 -1.10 0.29 24.05
N TYR A 215 -1.68 0.15 22.86
CA TYR A 215 -2.50 1.21 22.27
C TYR A 215 -3.78 1.44 23.05
N ARG A 216 -4.45 0.39 23.54
CA ARG A 216 -5.63 0.53 24.39
C ARG A 216 -5.35 1.38 25.62
N ASN A 217 -4.29 1.05 26.34
CA ASN A 217 -3.89 1.79 27.53
C ASN A 217 -3.51 3.24 27.19
N PHE A 218 -2.84 3.47 26.06
CA PHE A 218 -2.49 4.82 25.62
C PHE A 218 -3.71 5.65 25.21
N LEU A 219 -4.62 5.13 24.37
CA LEU A 219 -5.81 5.87 23.93
C LEU A 219 -6.76 6.16 25.10
N ARG A 220 -6.82 5.29 26.11
CA ARG A 220 -7.55 5.57 27.36
C ARG A 220 -6.97 6.74 28.16
N SER A 221 -5.69 7.08 27.97
CA SER A 221 -5.07 8.25 28.57
C SER A 221 -5.37 9.56 27.83
N VAL A 222 -5.83 9.47 26.57
CA VAL A 222 -6.19 10.63 25.74
C VAL A 222 -7.56 11.14 26.17
N SER A 223 -7.65 12.42 26.55
CA SER A 223 -8.88 13.03 27.10
C SER A 223 -10.10 12.89 26.19
N LEU A 224 -9.90 12.90 24.87
CA LEU A 224 -10.96 12.72 23.87
C LEU A 224 -11.50 11.29 23.82
N LEU A 225 -10.65 10.29 23.98
CA LEU A 225 -10.98 8.88 23.72
C LEU A 225 -11.18 8.07 25.01
N LYS A 226 -10.84 8.64 26.17
CA LYS A 226 -10.91 8.00 27.48
C LYS A 226 -12.26 7.33 27.79
N ASN A 227 -13.37 7.93 27.34
CA ASN A 227 -14.72 7.46 27.66
C ASN A 227 -15.40 6.66 26.52
N LEU A 228 -14.68 6.31 25.45
CA LEU A 228 -15.27 5.56 24.35
C LEU A 228 -15.64 4.12 24.77
N PRO A 229 -16.77 3.56 24.32
CA PRO A 229 -17.08 2.14 24.48
C PRO A 229 -15.95 1.20 23.99
N GLU A 230 -15.77 0.05 24.64
CA GLU A 230 -14.67 -0.89 24.35
C GLU A 230 -14.71 -1.46 22.92
N ASP A 231 -15.90 -1.68 22.38
CA ASP A 231 -16.12 -2.13 21.00
C ASP A 231 -15.68 -1.08 19.98
N LYS A 232 -15.98 0.20 20.25
CA LYS A 232 -15.54 1.34 19.41
C LYS A 232 -14.03 1.55 19.52
N LEU A 233 -13.48 1.48 20.73
CA LEU A 233 -12.04 1.65 20.95
C LEU A 233 -11.21 0.57 20.25
N THR A 234 -11.70 -0.68 20.27
CA THR A 234 -11.02 -1.80 19.60
C THR A 234 -10.95 -1.59 18.09
N LYS A 235 -12.05 -1.18 17.47
CA LYS A 235 -12.07 -0.84 16.04
C LYS A 235 -11.14 0.34 15.70
N ILE A 236 -11.03 1.34 16.58
CA ILE A 236 -10.06 2.43 16.39
C ILE A 236 -8.64 1.87 16.41
N ILE A 237 -8.31 1.02 17.39
CA ILE A 237 -6.97 0.40 17.51
C ILE A 237 -6.63 -0.41 16.25
N ASP A 238 -7.59 -1.16 15.70
CA ASP A 238 -7.41 -1.94 14.47
C ASP A 238 -7.07 -1.09 13.24
N CYS A 239 -7.40 0.21 13.31
CA CYS A 239 -7.30 1.17 12.21
C CYS A 239 -6.23 2.26 12.41
N LEU A 240 -5.60 2.34 13.59
CA LEU A 240 -4.61 3.36 13.87
C LEU A 240 -3.28 3.04 13.20
N GLU A 241 -2.72 4.05 12.54
CA GLU A 241 -1.38 3.99 11.94
C GLU A 241 -0.41 4.87 12.72
N VAL A 242 0.89 4.55 12.66
CA VAL A 242 1.93 5.37 13.29
C VAL A 242 2.74 6.06 12.20
N GLU A 243 2.77 7.39 12.25
CA GLU A 243 3.64 8.21 11.41
C GLU A 243 4.73 8.87 12.25
N TYR A 244 5.93 9.01 11.67
CA TYR A 244 7.09 9.59 12.33
C TYR A 244 7.54 10.87 11.62
N TYR A 245 7.97 11.86 12.41
CA TYR A 245 8.34 13.18 11.94
C TYR A 245 9.62 13.65 12.63
N ASP A 246 10.49 14.31 11.87
CA ASP A 246 11.72 14.90 12.39
C ASP A 246 11.57 16.39 12.71
N LYS A 247 12.49 16.93 13.49
CA LYS A 247 12.42 18.33 13.93
C LYS A 247 12.37 19.28 12.74
N GLY A 248 11.33 20.11 12.71
CA GLY A 248 11.08 21.08 11.65
C GLY A 248 10.12 20.60 10.57
N ASP A 249 9.74 19.32 10.59
CA ASP A 249 8.74 18.79 9.66
C ASP A 249 7.37 19.37 9.95
N TYR A 250 6.66 19.71 8.87
CA TYR A 250 5.27 20.13 8.96
C TYR A 250 4.38 18.91 8.86
N ILE A 251 3.68 18.62 9.96
CA ILE A 251 2.68 17.56 10.04
C ILE A 251 1.36 18.03 9.40
N ILE A 252 1.04 19.32 9.55
CA ILE A 252 -0.10 19.98 8.90
C ILE A 252 0.37 21.36 8.43
N ARG A 253 -0.05 21.79 7.23
CA ARG A 253 0.10 23.18 6.81
C ARG A 253 -1.23 23.92 6.84
N GLU A 254 -1.17 25.18 7.24
CA GLU A 254 -2.29 26.10 7.18
C GLU A 254 -2.76 26.28 5.72
N GLY A 255 -4.08 26.23 5.51
CA GLY A 255 -4.73 26.40 4.21
C GLY A 255 -4.84 25.12 3.37
N GLU A 256 -4.23 24.01 3.77
CA GLU A 256 -4.40 22.73 3.08
C GLU A 256 -5.76 22.10 3.39
N GLU A 257 -6.36 21.40 2.43
CA GLU A 257 -7.50 20.53 2.71
C GLU A 257 -6.99 19.31 3.49
N GLY A 258 -7.69 18.90 4.54
CA GLY A 258 -7.26 17.74 5.32
C GLY A 258 -8.41 17.00 5.96
N SER A 259 -8.32 15.67 5.99
CA SER A 259 -9.37 14.79 6.52
C SER A 259 -8.80 13.79 7.52
N THR A 260 -7.76 14.18 8.26
CA THR A 260 -6.99 13.27 9.11
C THR A 260 -6.87 13.82 10.51
N PHE A 261 -7.02 12.95 11.50
CA PHE A 261 -6.86 13.23 12.92
C PHE A 261 -5.61 12.57 13.47
N PHE A 262 -4.90 13.32 14.30
CA PHE A 262 -3.60 12.93 14.83
C PHE A 262 -3.62 12.95 16.35
N ILE A 263 -3.04 11.92 16.96
CA ILE A 263 -2.82 11.81 18.40
C ILE A 263 -1.32 11.68 18.63
N LEU A 264 -0.74 12.58 19.41
CA LEU A 264 0.70 12.62 19.62
C LEU A 264 1.13 11.51 20.58
N ALA A 265 1.75 10.45 20.08
CA ALA A 265 2.24 9.31 20.87
C ALA A 265 3.62 9.53 21.48
N LYS A 266 4.47 10.33 20.83
CA LYS A 266 5.83 10.65 21.27
C LYS A 266 6.26 12.02 20.73
N GLY A 267 7.03 12.75 21.54
CA GLY A 267 7.63 14.03 21.16
C GLY A 267 6.72 15.24 21.38
N LYS A 268 7.09 16.37 20.78
CA LYS A 268 6.37 17.65 20.86
C LYS A 268 6.22 18.30 19.50
N VAL A 269 5.13 19.04 19.33
CA VAL A 269 4.83 19.80 18.12
C VAL A 269 4.41 21.22 18.48
N LYS A 270 4.74 22.19 17.64
CA LYS A 270 4.27 23.57 17.78
C LYS A 270 3.18 23.88 16.77
N VAL A 271 2.20 24.66 17.21
CA VAL A 271 1.06 25.14 16.43
C VAL A 271 1.29 26.59 16.07
N THR A 272 1.32 26.91 14.78
CA THR A 272 1.52 28.29 14.31
C THR A 272 0.44 28.71 13.32
N GLN A 273 -0.01 29.96 13.38
CA GLN A 273 -1.08 30.50 12.50
C GLN A 273 -0.73 31.90 12.02
N SER A 274 -1.12 32.21 10.79
CA SER A 274 -0.96 33.53 10.20
C SER A 274 -1.97 34.51 10.81
N THR A 275 -1.50 35.64 11.35
CA THR A 275 -2.34 36.68 11.96
C THR A 275 -2.22 38.00 11.18
N GLU A 276 -3.29 38.79 11.14
CA GLU A 276 -3.24 40.11 10.50
C GLU A 276 -2.22 41.03 11.18
N GLY A 277 -1.36 41.67 10.39
CA GLY A 277 -0.31 42.58 10.88
C GLY A 277 1.07 41.95 11.11
N HIS A 278 1.22 40.63 10.91
CA HIS A 278 2.51 39.96 11.00
C HIS A 278 2.86 39.22 9.69
N ASP A 279 4.08 39.42 9.19
CA ASP A 279 4.57 38.75 7.96
C ASP A 279 4.90 37.26 8.17
N GLN A 280 4.99 36.80 9.42
CA GLN A 280 5.29 35.40 9.75
C GLN A 280 4.21 34.79 10.67
N PRO A 281 3.87 33.50 10.49
CA PRO A 281 2.97 32.77 11.36
C PRO A 281 3.42 32.84 12.82
N GLN A 282 2.49 33.19 13.72
CA GLN A 282 2.75 33.32 15.14
C GLN A 282 2.52 31.99 15.88
N LEU A 283 3.30 31.74 16.92
CA LEU A 283 3.15 30.56 17.79
C LEU A 283 1.88 30.70 18.64
N ILE A 284 0.97 29.74 18.49
CA ILE A 284 -0.26 29.67 19.29
C ILE A 284 -0.02 28.85 20.55
N LYS A 285 0.49 27.62 20.39
CA LYS A 285 0.70 26.66 21.47
C LYS A 285 1.69 25.57 21.07
N THR A 286 2.22 24.86 22.06
CA THR A 286 2.97 23.61 21.87
C THR A 286 2.13 22.46 22.42
N LEU A 287 2.04 21.37 21.67
CA LEU A 287 1.36 20.14 22.05
C LEU A 287 2.38 19.06 22.43
N GLN A 288 2.01 18.22 23.39
CA GLN A 288 2.83 17.16 23.96
C GLN A 288 2.12 15.80 23.89
N LYS A 289 2.85 14.73 24.21
CA LYS A 289 2.33 13.35 24.23
C LYS A 289 0.97 13.26 24.93
N GLY A 290 0.00 12.61 24.27
CA GLY A 290 -1.37 12.44 24.73
C GLY A 290 -2.33 13.53 24.28
N GLU A 291 -1.82 14.63 23.72
CA GLU A 291 -2.62 15.65 23.04
C GLU A 291 -2.85 15.30 21.57
N TYR A 292 -3.81 15.98 20.95
CA TYR A 292 -4.28 15.68 19.61
C TYR A 292 -4.52 16.96 18.81
N PHE A 293 -4.59 16.82 17.48
CA PHE A 293 -4.84 17.91 16.56
C PHE A 293 -5.45 17.42 15.23
N GLY A 294 -6.04 18.35 14.49
CA GLY A 294 -6.67 18.07 13.20
C GLY A 294 -8.12 17.60 13.30
N GLU A 295 -8.70 17.60 14.50
CA GLU A 295 -10.09 17.24 14.80
C GLU A 295 -11.10 18.17 14.12
N LYS A 296 -10.77 19.46 13.96
CA LYS A 296 -11.66 20.41 13.28
C LYS A 296 -12.01 19.97 11.86
N ALA A 297 -11.02 19.52 11.09
CA ALA A 297 -11.21 19.11 9.70
C ALA A 297 -11.83 17.71 9.55
N LEU A 298 -12.03 16.99 10.68
CA LEU A 298 -12.93 15.85 10.72
C LEU A 298 -14.41 16.27 10.85
N ILE A 299 -14.66 17.41 11.50
CA ILE A 299 -15.99 17.89 11.91
C ILE A 299 -16.57 18.88 10.90
N SER A 300 -15.74 19.68 10.27
CA SER A 300 -16.14 20.57 9.18
C SER A 300 -15.41 20.20 7.90
N GLU A 301 -16.03 20.45 6.74
CA GLU A 301 -15.39 20.36 5.41
C GLU A 301 -14.40 21.53 5.18
N ASP A 302 -13.66 21.90 6.22
CA ASP A 302 -12.81 23.09 6.24
C ASP A 302 -11.35 22.77 5.93
N VAL A 303 -10.67 23.77 5.38
CA VAL A 303 -9.22 23.82 5.27
C VAL A 303 -8.56 23.93 6.65
N ARG A 304 -7.35 23.39 6.78
CA ARG A 304 -6.56 23.43 8.00
C ARG A 304 -6.29 24.88 8.42
N SER A 305 -6.69 25.24 9.64
CA SER A 305 -6.62 26.62 10.13
C SER A 305 -5.28 27.03 10.75
N ALA A 306 -4.34 26.08 10.91
CA ALA A 306 -3.03 26.33 11.49
C ALA A 306 -2.00 25.30 10.98
N ASN A 307 -0.73 25.65 11.05
CA ASN A 307 0.38 24.73 10.84
C ASN A 307 0.68 23.95 12.12
N ILE A 308 1.07 22.69 11.96
CA ILE A 308 1.59 21.84 13.03
C ILE A 308 2.99 21.40 12.64
N ILE A 309 3.99 21.70 13.47
CA ILE A 309 5.41 21.52 13.14
C ILE A 309 6.09 20.73 14.25
N ALA A 310 6.81 19.66 13.93
CA ALA A 310 7.58 18.88 14.89
C ALA A 310 8.72 19.71 15.53
N GLU A 311 8.83 19.67 16.87
CA GLU A 311 9.89 20.36 17.61
C GLU A 311 11.09 19.47 17.97
N GLU A 312 10.91 18.15 17.84
CA GLU A 312 11.86 17.10 18.22
C GLU A 312 12.00 16.09 17.07
N ASN A 313 13.08 15.31 17.05
CA ASN A 313 13.20 14.18 16.13
C ASN A 313 12.40 12.98 16.64
N ASP A 314 12.03 12.07 15.75
CA ASP A 314 11.24 10.88 16.06
C ASP A 314 9.91 11.20 16.77
N VAL A 315 9.27 12.33 16.42
CA VAL A 315 7.91 12.64 16.84
C VAL A 315 6.98 11.59 16.23
N ALA A 316 6.22 10.88 17.05
CA ALA A 316 5.33 9.82 16.59
C ALA A 316 3.87 10.25 16.78
N CYS A 317 3.08 10.16 15.70
CA CYS A 317 1.66 10.45 15.70
C CYS A 317 0.88 9.16 15.39
N LEU A 318 -0.15 8.86 16.19
CA LEU A 318 -1.18 7.91 15.77
C LEU A 318 -2.16 8.64 14.86
N VAL A 319 -2.47 8.03 13.72
CA VAL A 319 -3.18 8.67 12.62
C VAL A 319 -4.45 7.89 12.31
N ILE A 320 -5.55 8.61 12.16
CA ILE A 320 -6.82 8.07 11.69
C ILE A 320 -7.49 9.04 10.73
N ASP A 321 -7.89 8.56 9.56
CA ASP A 321 -8.61 9.36 8.58
C ASP A 321 -10.11 9.48 8.93
N ARG A 322 -10.76 10.51 8.39
CA ARG A 322 -12.17 10.85 8.61
C ARG A 322 -13.12 9.71 8.25
N GLU A 323 -12.83 8.97 7.20
CA GLU A 323 -13.73 7.93 6.73
C GLU A 323 -13.64 6.70 7.63
N THR A 324 -12.42 6.29 7.96
CA THR A 324 -12.13 5.24 8.94
C THR A 324 -12.69 5.59 10.30
N PHE A 325 -12.54 6.85 10.73
CA PHE A 325 -13.13 7.36 11.97
C PHE A 325 -14.67 7.28 11.95
N ASN A 326 -15.31 7.73 10.88
CA ASN A 326 -16.77 7.74 10.71
C ASN A 326 -17.37 6.32 10.66
N GLN A 327 -16.70 5.38 10.01
CA GLN A 327 -17.15 3.98 9.92
C GLN A 327 -17.01 3.23 11.26
N THR A 328 -16.06 3.66 12.09
CA THR A 328 -15.62 2.94 13.29
C THR A 328 -16.36 3.37 14.56
N VAL A 329 -16.59 4.67 14.74
CA VAL A 329 -17.04 5.26 16.02
C VAL A 329 -18.56 5.46 16.09
N GLY A 330 -19.30 5.22 15.01
CA GLY A 330 -20.75 5.45 14.94
C GLY A 330 -21.10 6.85 14.44
N THR A 331 -22.40 7.16 14.29
CA THR A 331 -22.87 8.38 13.62
C THR A 331 -22.22 9.64 14.17
N PHE A 332 -21.79 10.48 13.21
CA PHE A 332 -21.18 11.80 13.38
C PHE A 332 -21.79 12.63 14.54
N GLU A 333 -23.10 12.51 14.75
CA GLU A 333 -23.89 13.21 15.79
C GLU A 333 -23.49 12.90 17.24
N GLU A 334 -23.07 11.67 17.58
CA GLU A 334 -22.72 11.30 18.96
C GLU A 334 -21.40 11.93 19.39
N LEU A 335 -20.42 11.95 18.48
CA LEU A 335 -19.08 12.49 18.75
C LEU A 335 -19.01 13.99 18.48
N GLN A 336 -19.84 14.50 17.56
CA GLN A 336 -20.13 15.93 17.40
C GLN A 336 -20.62 16.54 18.72
N LYS A 337 -21.48 15.88 19.51
CA LYS A 337 -21.85 16.38 20.85
C LYS A 337 -20.69 16.51 21.83
N TYR A 338 -19.68 15.63 21.74
CA TYR A 338 -18.47 15.71 22.58
C TYR A 338 -17.48 16.78 22.11
N LEU A 339 -17.42 17.03 20.80
CA LEU A 339 -16.48 17.97 20.18
C LEU A 339 -17.06 19.39 19.96
N GLU A 340 -18.38 19.55 19.89
CA GLU A 340 -19.07 20.84 19.65
C GLU A 340 -18.68 21.91 20.67
N GLY A 341 -18.61 21.56 21.95
CA GLY A 341 -18.21 22.50 23.01
C GLY A 341 -16.73 22.94 22.90
N TYR A 342 -15.85 22.09 22.36
CA TYR A 342 -14.44 22.38 22.17
C TYR A 342 -14.19 23.18 20.88
N VAL A 343 -14.83 22.77 19.79
CA VAL A 343 -14.74 23.43 18.47
C VAL A 343 -15.37 24.82 18.48
N ALA A 344 -16.50 25.01 19.19
CA ALA A 344 -17.11 26.34 19.33
C ALA A 344 -16.19 27.35 20.04
N ASN A 345 -15.39 26.90 21.01
CA ASN A 345 -14.38 27.73 21.66
C ASN A 345 -13.24 28.07 20.69
N LEU A 346 -12.74 27.08 19.95
CA LEU A 346 -11.70 27.33 18.95
C LEU A 346 -12.17 28.22 17.79
N ASN A 347 -13.45 28.14 17.38
CA ASN A 347 -14.01 29.00 16.34
C ASN A 347 -14.15 30.45 16.82
N ARG A 348 -14.60 30.67 18.06
CA ARG A 348 -14.61 32.01 18.69
C ARG A 348 -13.21 32.61 18.80
N ASP A 349 -12.20 31.77 19.02
CA ASP A 349 -10.81 32.20 19.10
C ASP A 349 -10.18 32.47 17.73
N ASP A 350 -10.59 31.73 16.68
CA ASP A 350 -10.16 31.98 15.29
C ASP A 350 -10.83 33.25 14.71
N GLU A 351 -12.11 33.50 15.02
CA GLU A 351 -12.83 34.72 14.62
C GLU A 351 -12.21 36.00 15.22
N LYS A 352 -11.76 35.93 16.48
CA LYS A 352 -11.01 37.02 17.13
C LYS A 352 -9.64 37.29 16.49
N ARG A 353 -9.12 36.37 15.66
CA ARG A 353 -7.79 36.43 15.03
C ARG A 353 -7.82 36.70 13.52
N HIS A 354 -8.99 36.96 12.92
CA HIS A 354 -9.17 37.37 11.51
C HIS A 354 -8.48 36.45 10.47
N ALA A 355 -8.72 35.14 10.52
CA ALA A 355 -8.22 34.21 9.51
C ALA A 355 -8.85 34.44 8.11
N LYS A 356 -8.02 34.52 7.05
CA LYS A 356 -8.47 34.75 5.67
C LYS A 356 -9.26 33.56 5.11
N ARG A 357 -10.58 33.73 4.88
CA ARG A 357 -11.38 32.83 4.03
C ARG A 357 -11.05 33.06 2.55
N SER A 358 -10.50 32.04 1.88
CA SER A 358 -10.27 32.09 0.43
C SER A 358 -11.59 31.98 -0.34
N MET A 359 -12.05 33.10 -0.91
CA MET A 359 -13.31 33.27 -1.64
C MET A 359 -13.16 33.18 -3.17
N SER A 360 -12.14 32.52 -3.73
CA SER A 360 -11.97 32.45 -5.19
C SER A 360 -12.41 31.11 -5.82
N SER A 361 -12.30 29.99 -5.09
CA SER A 361 -12.63 28.65 -5.60
C SER A 361 -14.15 28.38 -5.73
N TRP A 362 -14.98 29.04 -4.92
CA TRP A 362 -16.41 28.75 -4.75
C TRP A 362 -17.33 29.03 -5.96
N LYS A 363 -16.95 29.91 -6.90
CA LYS A 363 -17.86 30.31 -7.99
C LYS A 363 -18.01 29.24 -9.07
N LEU A 364 -16.93 28.52 -9.41
CA LEU A 364 -16.94 27.50 -10.46
C LEU A 364 -17.52 26.16 -9.94
N SER A 365 -17.23 25.80 -8.69
CA SER A 365 -17.81 24.62 -8.04
C SER A 365 -19.33 24.73 -7.87
N LYS A 366 -19.85 25.96 -7.68
CA LYS A 366 -21.28 26.23 -7.52
C LYS A 366 -22.10 26.08 -8.81
N ALA A 367 -21.53 26.40 -9.98
CA ALA A 367 -22.22 26.26 -11.26
C ALA A 367 -22.28 24.79 -11.72
N LEU A 368 -21.15 24.08 -11.62
CA LEU A 368 -21.06 22.64 -11.89
C LEU A 368 -21.90 21.81 -10.92
N SER A 369 -22.04 22.25 -9.66
CA SER A 369 -22.92 21.59 -8.70
C SER A 369 -24.40 21.81 -9.01
N LEU A 370 -24.83 22.98 -9.50
CA LEU A 370 -26.26 23.24 -9.79
C LEU A 370 -26.82 22.35 -10.91
N GLU A 371 -26.15 22.26 -12.06
CA GLU A 371 -26.58 21.38 -13.16
C GLU A 371 -26.56 19.90 -12.73
N MET A 372 -25.52 19.50 -12.00
CA MET A 372 -25.41 18.15 -11.45
C MET A 372 -26.54 17.86 -10.45
N ILE A 373 -26.86 18.79 -9.55
CA ILE A 373 -27.98 18.68 -8.60
C ILE A 373 -29.30 18.54 -9.36
N GLN A 374 -29.55 19.37 -10.38
CA GLN A 374 -30.77 19.29 -11.19
C GLN A 374 -30.92 17.94 -11.90
N LEU A 375 -29.83 17.43 -12.48
CA LEU A 375 -29.85 16.12 -13.14
C LEU A 375 -30.02 14.99 -12.12
N LYS A 376 -29.35 15.06 -10.95
CA LYS A 376 -29.53 14.10 -9.84
C LYS A 376 -30.97 14.09 -9.32
N GLU A 377 -31.55 15.25 -9.06
CA GLU A 377 -32.96 15.40 -8.64
C GLU A 377 -33.93 14.87 -9.70
N LYS A 378 -33.64 15.10 -10.98
CA LYS A 378 -34.44 14.58 -12.09
C LYS A 378 -34.45 13.06 -12.09
N VAL A 379 -33.26 12.44 -12.11
CA VAL A 379 -33.17 10.98 -12.16
C VAL A 379 -33.66 10.35 -10.87
N ALA A 380 -33.60 11.04 -9.72
CA ALA A 380 -34.15 10.55 -8.45
C ALA A 380 -35.68 10.35 -8.48
N ARG A 381 -36.41 11.08 -9.34
CA ARG A 381 -37.86 10.90 -9.51
C ARG A 381 -38.24 9.63 -10.27
N PHE A 382 -37.28 8.96 -10.92
CA PHE A 382 -37.56 7.70 -11.60
C PHE A 382 -37.94 6.64 -10.56
N SER A 383 -39.01 5.89 -10.85
CA SER A 383 -39.47 4.81 -9.97
C SER A 383 -38.35 3.79 -9.76
N SER A 384 -38.08 3.40 -8.51
CA SER A 384 -37.12 2.34 -8.21
C SER A 384 -37.59 0.96 -8.72
N SER A 385 -38.89 0.74 -8.89
CA SER A 385 -39.45 -0.52 -9.39
C SER A 385 -39.47 -0.63 -10.91
N SER A 386 -39.38 0.50 -11.62
CA SER A 386 -39.42 0.55 -13.09
C SER A 386 -38.60 1.70 -13.68
N PRO A 387 -37.32 1.85 -13.30
CA PRO A 387 -36.54 3.06 -13.62
C PRO A 387 -36.36 3.29 -15.12
N PHE A 388 -36.31 2.20 -15.90
CA PHE A 388 -36.10 2.24 -17.34
C PHE A 388 -37.34 2.66 -18.15
N GLN A 389 -38.53 2.80 -17.54
CA GLN A 389 -39.72 3.27 -18.26
C GLN A 389 -39.55 4.70 -18.79
N ASN A 390 -38.73 5.52 -18.13
CA ASN A 390 -38.46 6.91 -18.50
C ASN A 390 -37.25 7.06 -19.42
N LEU A 391 -36.55 5.96 -19.72
CA LEU A 391 -35.33 5.95 -20.52
C LEU A 391 -35.58 5.22 -21.84
N GLU A 392 -34.95 5.73 -22.90
CA GLU A 392 -34.89 5.13 -24.22
C GLU A 392 -33.43 4.78 -24.53
N ILE A 393 -33.15 3.53 -24.91
CA ILE A 393 -31.82 3.12 -25.34
C ILE A 393 -31.61 3.58 -26.78
N ILE A 394 -30.57 4.38 -27.00
CA ILE A 394 -30.24 4.97 -28.30
C ILE A 394 -29.21 4.11 -29.04
N ALA A 395 -28.10 3.80 -28.37
CA ALA A 395 -26.98 3.08 -28.95
C ALA A 395 -26.12 2.45 -27.86
N THR A 396 -25.29 1.48 -28.24
CA THR A 396 -24.25 0.94 -27.36
C THR A 396 -22.94 1.68 -27.62
N LEU A 397 -22.40 2.33 -26.59
CA LEU A 397 -21.15 3.09 -26.67
C LEU A 397 -19.92 2.20 -26.52
N GLY A 398 -20.01 1.10 -25.76
CA GLY A 398 -18.89 0.19 -25.54
C GLY A 398 -19.29 -1.15 -24.92
N VAL A 399 -18.44 -2.15 -25.14
CA VAL A 399 -18.59 -3.51 -24.57
C VAL A 399 -17.27 -3.91 -23.93
N GLY A 400 -17.29 -4.24 -22.64
CA GLY A 400 -16.12 -4.64 -21.86
C GLY A 400 -16.29 -6.00 -21.20
N GLY A 401 -15.26 -6.44 -20.45
CA GLY A 401 -15.27 -7.75 -19.79
C GLY A 401 -16.43 -7.96 -18.80
N PHE A 402 -16.86 -6.89 -18.13
CA PHE A 402 -17.88 -6.96 -17.07
C PHE A 402 -19.31 -6.64 -17.55
N GLY A 403 -19.47 -6.12 -18.76
CA GLY A 403 -20.77 -5.62 -19.22
C GLY A 403 -20.69 -4.70 -20.44
N ARG A 404 -21.68 -3.83 -20.58
CA ARG A 404 -21.82 -2.91 -21.71
C ARG A 404 -22.24 -1.52 -21.26
N VAL A 405 -22.01 -0.51 -22.08
CA VAL A 405 -22.41 0.88 -21.83
C VAL A 405 -23.40 1.30 -22.90
N GLU A 406 -24.61 1.65 -22.49
CA GLU A 406 -25.66 2.18 -23.38
C GLU A 406 -25.73 3.70 -23.31
N LEU A 407 -25.83 4.37 -24.44
CA LEU A 407 -26.35 5.72 -24.52
C LEU A 407 -27.86 5.67 -24.32
N VAL A 408 -28.36 6.32 -23.28
CA VAL A 408 -29.79 6.40 -22.97
C VAL A 408 -30.27 7.84 -22.96
N LYS A 409 -31.49 8.06 -23.43
CA LYS A 409 -32.15 9.38 -23.46
C LYS A 409 -33.37 9.39 -22.56
N VAL A 410 -33.59 10.48 -21.84
CA VAL A 410 -34.85 10.71 -21.12
C VAL A 410 -35.96 10.95 -22.12
N LYS A 411 -37.06 10.19 -22.02
CA LYS A 411 -38.19 10.31 -22.94
C LYS A 411 -38.74 11.74 -22.92
N ASN A 412 -39.04 12.26 -24.11
CA ASN A 412 -39.57 13.61 -24.34
C ASN A 412 -38.65 14.76 -23.91
N GLU A 413 -37.37 14.50 -23.60
CA GLU A 413 -36.41 15.53 -23.21
C GLU A 413 -35.11 15.40 -24.00
N ASN A 414 -34.36 16.49 -24.12
CA ASN A 414 -33.06 16.48 -24.80
C ASN A 414 -31.90 16.23 -23.82
N VAL A 415 -32.06 15.24 -22.94
CA VAL A 415 -31.08 14.86 -21.92
C VAL A 415 -30.69 13.41 -22.13
N ALA A 416 -29.38 13.14 -22.18
CA ALA A 416 -28.84 11.81 -22.37
C ALA A 416 -27.78 11.48 -21.31
N PHE A 417 -27.60 10.18 -21.08
CA PHE A 417 -26.68 9.62 -20.10
C PHE A 417 -25.99 8.39 -20.70
N ALA A 418 -24.84 8.05 -20.15
CA ALA A 418 -24.21 6.75 -20.38
C ALA A 418 -24.63 5.79 -19.25
N MET A 419 -25.27 4.69 -19.58
CA MET A 419 -25.73 3.69 -18.63
C MET A 419 -24.83 2.46 -18.71
N LYS A 420 -23.95 2.28 -17.72
CA LYS A 420 -23.10 1.10 -17.58
C LYS A 420 -23.94 -0.05 -17.00
N CYS A 421 -24.14 -1.09 -17.79
CA CYS A 421 -24.90 -2.30 -17.46
C CYS A 421 -23.92 -3.43 -17.12
N ILE A 422 -23.84 -3.83 -15.84
CA ILE A 422 -22.86 -4.80 -15.32
C ILE A 422 -23.59 -6.10 -14.96
N ARG A 423 -23.12 -7.24 -15.48
CA ARG A 423 -23.78 -8.54 -15.27
C ARG A 423 -23.46 -9.12 -13.89
N LYS A 424 -24.45 -9.24 -13.01
CA LYS A 424 -24.27 -9.71 -11.62
C LYS A 424 -23.63 -11.09 -11.53
N LYS A 425 -24.18 -12.06 -12.27
CA LYS A 425 -23.67 -13.45 -12.32
C LYS A 425 -22.17 -13.48 -12.60
N HIS A 426 -21.72 -12.68 -13.59
CA HIS A 426 -20.32 -12.63 -13.98
C HIS A 426 -19.44 -12.01 -12.89
N ILE A 427 -19.91 -10.96 -12.22
CA ILE A 427 -19.20 -10.34 -11.08
C ILE A 427 -19.03 -11.32 -9.93
N VAL A 428 -20.08 -12.09 -9.60
CA VAL A 428 -20.01 -13.10 -8.54
C VAL A 428 -19.07 -14.24 -8.92
N ASP A 429 -19.17 -14.75 -10.15
CA ASP A 429 -18.33 -15.85 -10.65
C ASP A 429 -16.84 -15.45 -10.69
N THR A 430 -16.54 -14.18 -10.93
CA THR A 430 -15.16 -13.62 -10.98
C THR A 430 -14.69 -13.00 -9.66
N LYS A 431 -15.54 -12.99 -8.62
CA LYS A 431 -15.27 -12.43 -7.28
C LYS A 431 -14.86 -10.95 -7.31
N GLN A 432 -15.56 -10.15 -8.12
CA GLN A 432 -15.27 -8.72 -8.35
C GLN A 432 -16.25 -7.76 -7.65
N GLN A 433 -17.10 -8.25 -6.73
CA GLN A 433 -18.13 -7.45 -6.07
C GLN A 433 -17.54 -6.20 -5.41
N GLU A 434 -16.42 -6.35 -4.71
CA GLU A 434 -15.74 -5.25 -4.02
C GLU A 434 -15.25 -4.16 -4.99
N HIS A 435 -14.76 -4.54 -6.18
CA HIS A 435 -14.34 -3.57 -7.18
C HIS A 435 -15.51 -2.77 -7.74
N VAL A 436 -16.65 -3.42 -7.95
CA VAL A 436 -17.89 -2.75 -8.40
C VAL A 436 -18.42 -1.79 -7.32
N TYR A 437 -18.30 -2.16 -6.04
CA TYR A 437 -18.62 -1.28 -4.93
C TYR A 437 -17.66 -0.11 -4.77
N SER A 438 -16.35 -0.37 -4.89
CA SER A 438 -15.31 0.65 -4.84
C SER A 438 -15.51 1.67 -5.96
N GLU A 439 -15.72 1.21 -7.20
CA GLU A 439 -16.03 2.06 -8.35
C GLU A 439 -17.26 2.95 -8.07
N LYS A 440 -18.37 2.34 -7.59
CA LYS A 440 -19.58 3.10 -7.22
C LYS A 440 -19.26 4.18 -6.20
N LYS A 441 -18.65 3.82 -5.08
CA LYS A 441 -18.41 4.72 -3.94
C LYS A 441 -17.47 5.87 -4.33
N ILE A 442 -16.40 5.57 -5.06
CA ILE A 442 -15.46 6.57 -5.55
C ILE A 442 -16.20 7.56 -6.46
N LEU A 443 -16.99 7.07 -7.42
CA LEU A 443 -17.77 7.93 -8.31
C LEU A 443 -18.86 8.75 -7.60
N GLU A 444 -19.42 8.26 -6.49
CA GLU A 444 -20.36 9.02 -5.65
C GLU A 444 -19.69 10.19 -4.91
N GLU A 445 -18.43 10.02 -4.48
CA GLU A 445 -17.65 11.01 -3.73
C GLU A 445 -16.96 12.05 -4.64
N LEU A 446 -16.69 11.71 -5.90
CA LEU A 446 -15.91 12.57 -6.80
C LEU A 446 -16.72 13.74 -7.38
N CYS A 447 -16.18 14.94 -7.27
CA CYS A 447 -16.69 16.15 -7.90
C CYS A 447 -15.57 16.87 -8.65
N SER A 448 -15.17 16.33 -9.79
CA SER A 448 -14.12 16.89 -10.66
C SER A 448 -14.66 17.16 -12.06
N PRO A 449 -14.31 18.29 -12.70
CA PRO A 449 -14.64 18.53 -14.10
C PRO A 449 -13.89 17.64 -15.10
N PHE A 450 -12.97 16.77 -14.67
CA PHE A 450 -12.20 15.88 -15.55
C PHE A 450 -12.52 14.39 -15.31
N ILE A 451 -13.55 14.12 -14.51
CA ILE A 451 -13.98 12.76 -14.16
C ILE A 451 -15.47 12.66 -14.47
N VAL A 452 -15.89 11.53 -15.05
CA VAL A 452 -17.31 11.31 -15.31
C VAL A 452 -18.12 11.31 -14.02
N LYS A 453 -19.27 11.97 -14.05
CA LYS A 453 -20.17 12.04 -12.90
C LYS A 453 -21.08 10.82 -12.84
N LEU A 454 -21.27 10.28 -11.64
CA LEU A 454 -22.34 9.33 -11.36
C LEU A 454 -23.58 10.06 -10.84
N TYR A 455 -24.71 9.85 -11.53
CA TYR A 455 -25.99 10.47 -11.18
C TYR A 455 -26.84 9.56 -10.30
N ARG A 456 -26.91 8.26 -10.62
CA ARG A 456 -27.75 7.28 -9.91
C ARG A 456 -27.34 5.85 -10.25
N THR A 457 -27.61 4.91 -9.33
CA THR A 457 -27.53 3.47 -9.60
C THR A 457 -28.91 2.81 -9.64
N PHE A 458 -29.00 1.67 -10.33
CA PHE A 458 -30.18 0.81 -10.33
C PHE A 458 -29.75 -0.65 -10.29
N LYS A 459 -30.72 -1.54 -10.10
CA LYS A 459 -30.55 -2.99 -10.22
C LYS A 459 -31.82 -3.70 -10.66
N ASP A 460 -31.64 -4.88 -11.20
CA ASP A 460 -32.68 -5.90 -11.36
C ASP A 460 -32.10 -7.28 -10.99
N ASN A 461 -32.78 -8.39 -11.30
CA ASN A 461 -32.26 -9.72 -10.95
C ASN A 461 -30.97 -10.10 -11.69
N LYS A 462 -30.55 -9.39 -12.74
CA LYS A 462 -29.50 -9.80 -13.68
C LYS A 462 -28.34 -8.81 -13.74
N TYR A 463 -28.63 -7.54 -13.55
CA TYR A 463 -27.67 -6.45 -13.72
C TYR A 463 -27.68 -5.48 -12.55
N VAL A 464 -26.53 -4.86 -12.32
CA VAL A 464 -26.44 -3.55 -11.67
C VAL A 464 -26.16 -2.50 -12.74
N TYR A 465 -26.70 -1.30 -12.55
CA TYR A 465 -26.64 -0.21 -13.51
C TYR A 465 -26.05 1.03 -12.86
N MET A 466 -25.15 1.71 -13.56
CA MET A 466 -24.63 3.03 -13.17
C MET A 466 -24.98 4.04 -14.25
N LEU A 467 -25.73 5.08 -13.89
CA LEU A 467 -26.13 6.16 -14.78
C LEU A 467 -25.12 7.31 -14.68
N LEU A 468 -24.30 7.45 -15.72
CA LEU A 468 -23.11 8.29 -15.79
C LEU A 468 -23.30 9.45 -16.79
N GLU A 469 -22.41 10.44 -16.71
CA GLU A 469 -22.25 11.51 -17.71
C GLU A 469 -21.92 10.93 -19.09
N ALA A 470 -22.64 11.39 -20.11
CA ALA A 470 -22.42 10.95 -21.49
C ALA A 470 -21.29 11.77 -22.14
N CYS A 471 -20.09 11.20 -22.20
CA CYS A 471 -18.96 11.78 -22.91
C CYS A 471 -18.95 11.35 -24.38
N LEU A 472 -19.62 12.12 -25.25
CA LEU A 472 -19.86 11.73 -26.64
C LEU A 472 -18.70 12.01 -27.63
N GLY A 473 -17.58 12.53 -27.12
CA GLY A 473 -16.40 12.83 -27.93
C GLY A 473 -15.64 11.61 -28.47
N GLY A 474 -16.07 10.38 -28.14
CA GLY A 474 -15.41 9.12 -28.51
C GLY A 474 -14.25 8.76 -27.59
N GLU A 475 -13.59 7.64 -27.89
CA GLU A 475 -12.47 7.11 -27.09
C GLU A 475 -11.11 7.65 -27.57
N LEU A 476 -10.25 8.08 -26.64
CA LEU A 476 -8.89 8.53 -26.94
C LEU A 476 -8.07 7.46 -27.67
N TRP A 477 -8.25 6.19 -27.31
CA TRP A 477 -7.59 5.07 -27.96
C TRP A 477 -7.97 4.91 -29.42
N SER A 478 -9.25 5.11 -29.77
CA SER A 478 -9.69 5.09 -31.17
C SER A 478 -9.06 6.24 -31.96
N ILE A 479 -8.99 7.43 -31.35
CA ILE A 479 -8.31 8.59 -31.94
C ILE A 479 -6.82 8.29 -32.19
N LEU A 480 -6.12 7.66 -31.24
CA LEU A 480 -4.71 7.30 -31.37
C LEU A 480 -4.46 6.24 -32.44
N ARG A 481 -5.37 5.28 -32.62
CA ARG A 481 -5.28 4.30 -33.71
C ARG A 481 -5.45 4.96 -35.08
N ASP A 482 -6.37 5.91 -35.18
CA ASP A 482 -6.66 6.62 -36.43
C ASP A 482 -5.63 7.72 -36.74
N SER A 483 -4.98 8.26 -35.70
CA SER A 483 -3.98 9.33 -35.79
C SER A 483 -2.59 8.77 -35.43
N PHE A 484 -1.78 8.44 -36.43
CA PHE A 484 -0.46 7.78 -36.27
C PHE A 484 0.49 8.41 -35.24
N THR A 485 0.35 9.71 -34.96
CA THR A 485 1.06 10.46 -33.92
C THR A 485 0.29 11.73 -33.58
N ILE A 486 0.29 12.12 -32.31
CA ILE A 486 -0.26 13.39 -31.85
C ILE A 486 0.89 14.40 -31.68
N SER A 487 0.71 15.65 -32.12
CA SER A 487 1.71 16.72 -32.01
C SER A 487 2.00 17.10 -30.56
N GLU A 488 3.20 17.62 -30.26
CA GLU A 488 3.60 18.02 -28.90
C GLU A 488 2.69 19.09 -28.25
N ASP A 489 1.91 19.84 -29.05
CA ASP A 489 0.98 20.88 -28.58
C ASP A 489 -0.42 20.35 -28.18
N PHE A 490 -0.61 19.03 -28.14
CA PHE A 490 -1.92 18.44 -27.90
C PHE A 490 -2.29 18.39 -26.42
N PHE A 491 -3.27 19.20 -26.04
CA PHE A 491 -3.89 19.19 -24.72
C PHE A 491 -5.42 19.21 -24.87
N ASP A 492 -6.04 18.03 -24.83
CA ASP A 492 -7.49 17.88 -24.93
C ASP A 492 -8.18 17.83 -23.56
N LEU A 493 -9.47 18.18 -23.55
CA LEU A 493 -10.37 17.95 -22.42
C LEU A 493 -10.75 16.47 -22.38
N LEU A 494 -9.95 15.69 -21.65
CA LEU A 494 -10.19 14.26 -21.42
C LEU A 494 -10.99 14.04 -20.14
N PHE A 495 -11.92 13.09 -20.20
CA PHE A 495 -12.63 12.59 -19.03
C PHE A 495 -12.11 11.20 -18.69
N GLN A 496 -11.80 10.98 -17.42
CA GLN A 496 -11.56 9.63 -16.91
C GLN A 496 -12.90 8.93 -16.66
N VAL A 497 -13.11 7.77 -17.29
CA VAL A 497 -14.44 7.09 -17.35
C VAL A 497 -14.47 5.75 -16.60
N ASP A 498 -13.34 5.07 -16.42
CA ASP A 498 -13.29 3.73 -15.82
C ASP A 498 -12.53 3.74 -14.48
N PHE A 499 -13.22 3.34 -13.42
CA PHE A 499 -12.71 3.29 -12.04
C PHE A 499 -12.72 1.86 -11.47
N GLY A 500 -12.82 0.83 -12.33
CA GLY A 500 -12.88 -0.58 -11.90
C GLY A 500 -11.65 -1.08 -11.12
N PHE A 501 -10.50 -0.41 -11.23
CA PHE A 501 -9.30 -0.68 -10.42
C PHE A 501 -8.98 0.44 -9.44
N ALA A 502 -9.79 1.51 -9.40
CA ALA A 502 -9.55 2.63 -8.52
C ALA A 502 -9.78 2.20 -7.06
N LYS A 503 -8.89 2.67 -6.20
CA LYS A 503 -8.92 2.35 -4.78
C LYS A 503 -8.61 3.59 -3.97
N LYS A 504 -9.36 3.79 -2.89
CA LYS A 504 -9.01 4.75 -1.87
C LYS A 504 -7.90 4.16 -1.00
N ILE A 505 -6.76 4.83 -0.99
CA ILE A 505 -5.60 4.45 -0.20
C ILE A 505 -5.44 5.56 0.86
N GLY A 506 -5.35 5.19 2.14
CA GLY A 506 -5.11 6.15 3.21
C GLY A 506 -3.75 6.83 3.08
N SER A 507 -3.56 7.96 3.79
CA SER A 507 -2.26 8.64 3.85
C SER A 507 -1.19 7.67 4.34
N GLY A 508 -0.03 7.62 3.67
CA GLY A 508 1.07 6.71 4.02
C GLY A 508 0.79 5.22 3.76
N GLN A 509 -0.45 4.84 3.42
CA GLN A 509 -0.82 3.48 3.12
C GLN A 509 -0.37 3.07 1.72
N LYS A 510 -0.21 1.77 1.56
CA LYS A 510 0.00 1.11 0.27
C LYS A 510 -1.09 0.09 0.04
N THR A 511 -1.23 -0.32 -1.20
CA THR A 511 -2.02 -1.47 -1.62
C THR A 511 -1.14 -2.48 -2.36
N TRP A 512 -1.66 -3.70 -2.50
CA TRP A 512 -0.90 -4.86 -3.03
C TRP A 512 -1.69 -5.63 -4.10
N THR A 513 -2.83 -5.09 -4.54
CA THR A 513 -3.62 -5.72 -5.60
C THR A 513 -2.84 -5.68 -6.91
N PHE A 514 -2.48 -6.86 -7.43
CA PHE A 514 -1.89 -6.95 -8.76
C PHE A 514 -2.99 -6.74 -9.82
N CYS A 515 -3.07 -5.54 -10.37
CA CYS A 515 -4.07 -5.15 -11.37
C CYS A 515 -3.50 -4.11 -12.34
N GLY A 516 -4.23 -3.86 -13.43
CA GLY A 516 -3.85 -2.93 -14.49
C GLY A 516 -3.46 -3.61 -15.80
N THR A 517 -3.44 -2.81 -16.86
CA THR A 517 -3.04 -3.23 -18.21
C THR A 517 -1.52 -3.46 -18.24
N PRO A 518 -1.02 -4.63 -18.68
CA PRO A 518 0.37 -5.04 -18.49
C PRO A 518 1.44 -4.00 -18.85
N GLU A 519 1.25 -3.26 -19.95
CA GLU A 519 2.16 -2.24 -20.48
C GLU A 519 2.25 -0.98 -19.61
N TYR A 520 1.25 -0.77 -18.75
CA TYR A 520 1.11 0.39 -17.86
C TYR A 520 1.48 0.08 -16.41
N VAL A 521 1.63 -1.19 -16.05
CA VAL A 521 1.91 -1.60 -14.67
C VAL A 521 3.29 -1.11 -14.21
N ALA A 522 3.36 -0.50 -13.03
CA ALA A 522 4.60 -0.02 -12.44
C ALA A 522 5.48 -1.17 -11.86
N PRO A 523 6.82 -1.02 -11.80
CA PRO A 523 7.74 -2.07 -11.34
C PRO A 523 7.44 -2.63 -9.94
N GLU A 524 7.04 -1.79 -9.00
CA GLU A 524 6.71 -2.15 -7.62
C GLU A 524 5.41 -2.95 -7.49
N VAL A 525 4.48 -2.81 -8.45
CA VAL A 525 3.29 -3.67 -8.55
C VAL A 525 3.72 -5.07 -9.00
N ILE A 526 4.60 -5.15 -10.01
CA ILE A 526 5.15 -6.42 -10.51
C ILE A 526 5.96 -7.14 -9.44
N LEU A 527 6.79 -6.40 -8.69
CA LEU A 527 7.60 -6.92 -7.60
C LEU A 527 6.83 -7.11 -6.30
N ASN A 528 5.55 -6.75 -6.27
CA ASN A 528 4.68 -6.80 -5.10
C ASN A 528 5.28 -6.11 -3.85
N LYS A 529 5.96 -4.98 -4.04
CA LYS A 529 6.61 -4.20 -2.95
C LYS A 529 5.63 -3.31 -2.17
N GLY A 530 4.35 -3.37 -2.52
CA GLY A 530 3.34 -2.40 -2.12
C GLY A 530 3.44 -1.14 -2.97
N HIS A 531 2.29 -0.61 -3.34
CA HIS A 531 2.19 0.56 -4.21
C HIS A 531 1.13 1.53 -3.71
N ASP A 532 1.30 2.80 -4.05
CA ASP A 532 0.40 3.90 -3.68
C ASP A 532 0.05 4.68 -4.96
N PHE A 533 -0.48 5.90 -4.81
CA PHE A 533 -0.84 6.78 -5.94
C PHE A 533 0.33 7.08 -6.90
N SER A 534 1.59 6.83 -6.51
CA SER A 534 2.75 7.06 -7.38
C SER A 534 2.81 6.14 -8.62
N VAL A 535 2.02 5.06 -8.66
CA VAL A 535 1.84 4.23 -9.89
C VAL A 535 1.11 4.99 -10.99
N ASP A 536 0.30 5.98 -10.64
CA ASP A 536 -0.41 6.81 -11.62
C ASP A 536 0.57 7.73 -12.36
N PHE A 537 1.63 8.21 -11.68
CA PHE A 537 2.69 8.97 -12.35
C PHE A 537 3.54 8.10 -13.28
N TRP A 538 3.78 6.84 -12.92
CA TRP A 538 4.40 5.89 -13.84
C TRP A 538 3.53 5.73 -15.09
N SER A 539 2.23 5.45 -14.90
CA SER A 539 1.26 5.28 -15.98
C SER A 539 1.12 6.53 -16.85
N LEU A 540 1.21 7.72 -16.27
CA LEU A 540 1.26 8.99 -16.99
C LEU A 540 2.49 9.06 -17.92
N GLY A 541 3.66 8.62 -17.47
CA GLY A 541 4.86 8.57 -18.32
C GLY A 541 4.71 7.61 -19.49
N ILE A 542 4.11 6.44 -19.27
CA ILE A 542 3.75 5.47 -20.31
C ILE A 542 2.78 6.11 -21.31
N LEU A 543 1.73 6.79 -20.82
CA LEU A 543 0.75 7.47 -21.65
C LEU A 543 1.38 8.59 -22.50
N VAL A 544 2.23 9.45 -21.92
CA VAL A 544 2.90 10.51 -22.70
C VAL A 544 3.79 9.91 -23.80
N TYR A 545 4.52 8.83 -23.51
CA TYR A 545 5.30 8.13 -24.53
C TYR A 545 4.40 7.60 -25.65
N GLU A 546 3.28 6.97 -25.28
CA GLU A 546 2.35 6.39 -26.24
C GLU A 546 1.66 7.44 -27.11
N LEU A 547 1.21 8.56 -26.54
CA LEU A 547 0.63 9.68 -27.29
C LEU A 547 1.59 10.21 -28.38
N LEU A 548 2.89 10.27 -28.07
CA LEU A 548 3.93 10.76 -28.99
C LEU A 548 4.38 9.70 -30.01
N THR A 549 4.17 8.42 -29.73
CA THR A 549 4.75 7.33 -30.53
C THR A 549 3.77 6.38 -31.19
N GLY A 550 2.54 6.33 -30.70
CA GLY A 550 1.47 5.41 -31.08
C GLY A 550 1.55 4.03 -30.41
N ASN A 551 2.56 3.75 -29.58
CA ASN A 551 2.72 2.47 -28.89
C ASN A 551 3.34 2.67 -27.50
N PRO A 552 3.08 1.79 -26.51
CA PRO A 552 3.71 1.90 -25.21
C PRO A 552 5.22 1.58 -25.28
N PRO A 553 6.04 2.12 -24.36
CA PRO A 553 7.49 1.94 -24.39
C PRO A 553 7.93 0.51 -24.06
N PHE A 554 7.13 -0.22 -23.27
CA PHE A 554 7.38 -1.60 -22.90
C PHE A 554 6.31 -2.49 -23.51
N SER A 555 6.65 -3.23 -24.57
CA SER A 555 5.77 -4.22 -25.18
C SER A 555 6.58 -5.46 -25.57
N GLY A 556 6.12 -6.62 -25.11
CA GLY A 556 6.68 -7.93 -25.42
C GLY A 556 5.66 -8.81 -26.13
N ILE A 557 6.12 -9.96 -26.61
CA ILE A 557 5.26 -10.96 -27.28
C ILE A 557 4.23 -11.54 -26.29
N ASP A 558 4.58 -11.60 -25.01
CA ASP A 558 3.72 -12.01 -23.92
C ASP A 558 3.87 -11.10 -22.69
N GLN A 559 2.96 -11.24 -21.73
CA GLN A 559 2.94 -10.43 -20.51
C GLN A 559 4.22 -10.54 -19.69
N MET A 560 4.83 -11.73 -19.62
CA MET A 560 6.06 -11.95 -18.85
C MET A 560 7.25 -11.24 -19.50
N MET A 561 7.32 -11.20 -20.83
CA MET A 561 8.30 -10.41 -21.56
C MET A 561 8.10 -8.92 -21.33
N THR A 562 6.85 -8.42 -21.36
CA THR A 562 6.50 -7.04 -21.01
C THR A 562 6.97 -6.69 -19.60
N TYR A 563 6.66 -7.52 -18.60
CA TYR A 563 7.11 -7.32 -17.22
C TYR A 563 8.64 -7.32 -17.09
N ASN A 564 9.34 -8.23 -17.78
CA ASN A 564 10.80 -8.25 -17.80
C ASN A 564 11.40 -6.97 -18.40
N LEU A 565 10.75 -6.37 -19.41
CA LEU A 565 11.17 -5.09 -19.97
C LEU A 565 10.94 -3.93 -18.99
N ILE A 566 9.80 -3.90 -18.32
CA ILE A 566 9.48 -2.91 -17.28
C ILE A 566 10.52 -2.96 -16.14
N LEU A 567 10.88 -4.17 -15.68
CA LEU A 567 11.87 -4.38 -14.62
C LEU A 567 13.30 -4.02 -15.03
N LYS A 568 13.63 -3.99 -16.33
CA LYS A 568 14.91 -3.43 -16.82
C LYS A 568 14.96 -1.90 -16.73
N GLY A 569 13.80 -1.25 -16.76
CA GLY A 569 13.63 0.19 -16.56
C GLY A 569 13.80 1.04 -17.82
N ILE A 570 13.20 2.23 -17.78
CA ILE A 570 13.15 3.18 -18.91
C ILE A 570 14.53 3.67 -19.35
N GLU A 571 15.53 3.66 -18.46
CA GLU A 571 16.90 4.09 -18.76
C GLU A 571 17.61 3.17 -19.75
N LYS A 572 17.17 1.91 -19.88
CA LYS A 572 17.73 0.96 -20.84
C LYS A 572 17.06 1.03 -22.22
N MET A 573 16.09 1.94 -22.39
CA MET A 573 15.35 2.10 -23.62
C MET A 573 15.87 3.26 -24.47
N ASP A 574 16.04 2.99 -25.77
CA ASP A 574 16.32 3.99 -26.78
C ASP A 574 15.04 4.68 -27.25
N PHE A 575 14.98 6.00 -27.13
CA PHE A 575 13.82 6.79 -27.53
C PHE A 575 13.87 7.08 -29.03
N PRO A 576 12.75 6.96 -29.76
CA PRO A 576 12.68 7.36 -31.16
C PRO A 576 13.04 8.84 -31.35
N ARG A 577 13.70 9.17 -32.47
CA ARG A 577 14.11 10.57 -32.79
C ARG A 577 12.97 11.59 -32.86
N LYS A 578 11.72 11.12 -32.97
CA LYS A 578 10.51 11.96 -32.95
C LYS A 578 10.20 12.54 -31.57
N ILE A 579 10.68 11.94 -30.48
CA ILE A 579 10.53 12.50 -29.14
C ILE A 579 11.67 13.50 -28.91
N THR A 580 11.34 14.78 -28.74
CA THR A 580 12.36 15.79 -28.44
C THR A 580 12.85 15.68 -26.99
N ARG A 581 13.97 16.35 -26.67
CA ARG A 581 14.65 16.22 -25.37
C ARG A 581 13.76 16.55 -24.16
N ARG A 582 12.78 17.45 -24.31
CA ARG A 582 11.93 17.91 -23.19
C ARG A 582 10.89 16.85 -22.79
N PRO A 583 10.06 16.30 -23.69
CA PRO A 583 9.17 15.19 -23.36
C PRO A 583 9.94 13.92 -22.98
N GLU A 584 11.10 13.64 -23.59
CA GLU A 584 11.95 12.52 -23.16
C GLU A 584 12.36 12.65 -21.68
N ASP A 585 12.85 13.82 -21.26
CA ASP A 585 13.21 14.09 -19.85
C ASP A 585 12.01 13.91 -18.91
N LEU A 586 10.82 14.37 -19.32
CA LEU A 586 9.60 14.18 -18.53
C LEU A 586 9.27 12.69 -18.36
N ILE A 587 9.23 11.93 -19.46
CA ILE A 587 8.90 10.50 -19.45
C ILE A 587 9.89 9.74 -18.56
N ARG A 588 11.20 9.99 -18.70
CA ARG A 588 12.23 9.34 -17.87
C ARG A 588 12.07 9.67 -16.38
N ARG A 589 11.65 10.89 -16.04
CA ARG A 589 11.41 11.32 -14.65
C ARG A 589 10.10 10.77 -14.05
N LEU A 590 9.07 10.58 -14.86
CA LEU A 590 7.81 9.93 -14.46
C LEU A 590 8.00 8.42 -14.29
N CYS A 591 8.76 7.78 -15.19
CA CYS A 591 9.03 6.33 -15.19
C CYS A 591 10.31 5.95 -14.41
N ARG A 592 10.60 6.61 -13.28
CA ARG A 592 11.66 6.17 -12.36
C ARG A 592 11.26 4.84 -11.70
N GLN A 593 12.20 3.90 -11.60
CA GLN A 593 11.92 2.60 -10.97
C GLN A 593 11.58 2.74 -9.48
N ASN A 594 12.30 3.62 -8.78
CA ASN A 594 12.01 3.95 -7.39
C ASN A 594 10.83 4.94 -7.34
N PRO A 595 9.71 4.60 -6.67
CA PRO A 595 8.54 5.47 -6.63
C PRO A 595 8.78 6.84 -5.97
N THR A 596 9.69 6.93 -5.00
CA THR A 596 10.00 8.19 -4.29
C THR A 596 10.82 9.17 -5.12
N GLU A 597 11.40 8.70 -6.22
CA GLU A 597 12.17 9.53 -7.16
C GLU A 597 11.32 10.01 -8.34
N ARG A 598 10.06 9.55 -8.45
CA ARG A 598 9.18 9.92 -9.55
C ARG A 598 8.72 11.36 -9.43
N LEU A 599 8.77 12.07 -10.56
CA LEU A 599 8.13 13.37 -10.68
C LEU A 599 6.63 13.23 -10.36
N GLY A 600 6.08 14.11 -9.52
CA GLY A 600 4.73 13.97 -8.98
C GLY A 600 4.69 13.39 -7.56
N ASN A 601 5.69 12.60 -7.17
CA ASN A 601 5.84 12.03 -5.82
C ASN A 601 7.03 12.65 -5.04
N LEU A 602 7.58 13.75 -5.56
CA LEU A 602 8.61 14.54 -4.89
C LEU A 602 7.96 15.55 -3.92
N LYS A 603 8.78 16.33 -3.23
CA LYS A 603 8.34 17.29 -2.20
C LYS A 603 7.23 18.26 -2.64
N ASN A 604 7.16 18.69 -3.91
CA ASN A 604 6.10 19.59 -4.37
C ASN A 604 4.94 18.85 -5.08
N GLY A 605 4.95 17.52 -5.04
CA GLY A 605 3.91 16.67 -5.61
C GLY A 605 3.70 16.91 -7.11
N ILE A 606 2.43 16.98 -7.52
CA ILE A 606 2.01 17.26 -8.90
C ILE A 606 2.55 18.60 -9.43
N ASN A 607 2.87 19.57 -8.56
CA ASN A 607 3.42 20.85 -9.03
C ASN A 607 4.79 20.70 -9.68
N ASP A 608 5.56 19.68 -9.34
CA ASP A 608 6.83 19.38 -10.01
C ASP A 608 6.62 18.92 -11.46
N ILE A 609 5.49 18.25 -11.74
CA ILE A 609 5.06 17.92 -13.11
C ILE A 609 4.63 19.19 -13.84
N LYS A 610 3.74 20.00 -13.25
CA LYS A 610 3.21 21.23 -13.87
C LYS A 610 4.30 22.25 -14.24
N LYS A 611 5.37 22.31 -13.45
CA LYS A 611 6.53 23.19 -13.65
C LYS A 611 7.60 22.60 -14.58
N HIS A 612 7.41 21.39 -15.09
CA HIS A 612 8.37 20.75 -15.97
C HIS A 612 8.58 21.58 -17.25
N ARG A 613 9.81 21.59 -17.78
CA ARG A 613 10.19 22.43 -18.93
C ARG A 613 9.37 22.15 -20.20
N TRP A 614 8.81 20.95 -20.33
CA TRP A 614 7.92 20.60 -21.44
C TRP A 614 6.57 21.32 -21.34
N LEU A 615 6.08 21.58 -20.13
CA LEU A 615 4.79 22.22 -19.85
C LEU A 615 4.93 23.71 -19.52
N ASN A 616 6.11 24.29 -19.73
CA ASN A 616 6.35 25.70 -19.46
C ASN A 616 5.53 26.57 -20.43
N GLY A 617 4.77 27.52 -19.88
CA GLY A 617 3.84 28.36 -20.65
C GLY A 617 2.45 27.73 -20.86
N PHE A 618 2.21 26.49 -20.42
CA PHE A 618 0.89 25.87 -20.49
C PHE A 618 -0.09 26.55 -19.50
N ASN A 619 -1.27 26.92 -19.99
CA ASN A 619 -2.28 27.64 -19.20
C ASN A 619 -3.15 26.67 -18.38
N TRP A 620 -2.64 26.21 -17.24
CA TRP A 620 -3.34 25.32 -16.31
C TRP A 620 -4.67 25.88 -15.79
N GLU A 621 -4.74 27.19 -15.55
CA GLU A 621 -5.98 27.84 -15.08
C GLU A 621 -7.03 27.86 -16.18
N GLY A 622 -6.62 28.10 -17.43
CA GLY A 622 -7.48 27.95 -18.60
C GLY A 622 -8.01 26.53 -18.76
N LEU A 623 -7.16 25.50 -18.56
CA LEU A 623 -7.58 24.11 -18.60
C LEU A 623 -8.63 23.82 -17.51
N LYS A 624 -8.33 24.21 -16.26
CA LYS A 624 -9.23 24.02 -15.11
C LYS A 624 -10.58 24.73 -15.30
N ALA A 625 -10.56 25.92 -15.89
CA ALA A 625 -11.76 26.69 -16.22
C ALA A 625 -12.48 26.19 -17.48
N ARG A 626 -11.93 25.20 -18.20
CA ARG A 626 -12.40 24.71 -19.50
C ARG A 626 -12.47 25.80 -20.58
N ASN A 627 -11.58 26.79 -20.50
CA ASN A 627 -11.48 27.89 -21.44
C ASN A 627 -10.43 27.65 -22.55
N LEU A 628 -9.70 26.53 -22.47
CA LEU A 628 -8.76 26.16 -23.53
C LEU A 628 -9.50 25.48 -24.69
N PRO A 629 -9.23 25.88 -25.94
CA PRO A 629 -9.75 25.17 -27.10
C PRO A 629 -9.12 23.78 -27.15
N SER A 630 -9.97 22.76 -27.32
CA SER A 630 -9.50 21.39 -27.58
C SER A 630 -8.84 21.36 -28.98
N PRO A 631 -7.62 20.84 -29.13
CA PRO A 631 -7.03 20.58 -30.45
C PRO A 631 -7.83 19.56 -31.26
N LEU A 632 -8.56 18.65 -30.61
CA LEU A 632 -9.50 17.75 -31.27
C LEU A 632 -10.93 18.31 -31.22
N GLN A 633 -11.26 19.21 -32.16
CA GLN A 633 -12.62 19.73 -32.28
C GLN A 633 -13.51 18.71 -32.99
N ARG A 634 -14.28 17.96 -32.20
CA ARG A 634 -15.36 17.08 -32.70
C ARG A 634 -16.69 17.79 -32.55
N GLU A 635 -17.32 18.11 -33.68
CA GLU A 635 -18.67 18.68 -33.68
C GLU A 635 -19.68 17.57 -33.39
N LEU A 636 -20.53 17.80 -32.39
CA LEU A 636 -21.64 16.93 -32.03
C LEU A 636 -22.95 17.56 -32.51
N SER A 637 -23.76 16.79 -33.22
CA SER A 637 -25.08 17.21 -33.69
C SER A 637 -26.15 17.26 -32.59
N GLY A 638 -25.88 16.69 -31.42
CA GLY A 638 -26.76 16.71 -30.25
C GLY A 638 -26.38 15.70 -29.16
N PRO A 639 -27.18 15.56 -28.10
CA PRO A 639 -26.89 14.68 -26.95
C PRO A 639 -27.09 13.19 -27.25
N THR A 640 -27.54 12.83 -28.46
CA THR A 640 -27.66 11.44 -28.92
C THR A 640 -26.65 11.10 -30.01
N ASP A 641 -25.76 12.02 -30.35
CA ASP A 641 -24.74 11.83 -31.37
C ASP A 641 -23.67 10.86 -30.87
N HIS A 642 -23.63 9.68 -31.47
CA HIS A 642 -22.69 8.60 -31.16
C HIS A 642 -21.82 8.27 -32.37
N SER A 643 -21.70 9.20 -33.33
CA SER A 643 -20.95 9.02 -34.58
C SER A 643 -19.45 8.73 -34.38
N TYR A 644 -18.90 9.11 -33.23
CA TYR A 644 -17.50 8.87 -32.86
C TYR A 644 -17.24 7.57 -32.10
N PHE A 645 -18.25 6.68 -32.03
CA PHE A 645 -18.14 5.36 -31.39
C PHE A 645 -18.27 4.23 -32.42
N ASP A 646 -17.61 3.11 -32.13
CA ASP A 646 -17.75 1.89 -32.90
C ASP A 646 -19.16 1.32 -32.83
N LYS A 647 -19.59 0.65 -33.90
CA LYS A 647 -20.91 0.01 -33.94
C LYS A 647 -20.84 -1.37 -33.28
N TYR A 648 -21.51 -1.50 -32.13
CA TYR A 648 -21.62 -2.77 -31.43
C TYR A 648 -22.96 -3.47 -31.75
N PRO A 649 -22.96 -4.80 -31.94
CA PRO A 649 -24.20 -5.54 -32.10
C PRO A 649 -25.01 -5.55 -30.77
N PRO A 650 -26.33 -5.74 -30.85
CA PRO A 650 -27.16 -5.91 -29.66
C PRO A 650 -26.71 -7.14 -28.85
N GLU A 651 -26.92 -7.09 -27.54
CA GLU A 651 -26.55 -8.16 -26.62
C GLU A 651 -27.24 -9.48 -26.99
N ARG A 652 -26.46 -10.56 -27.11
CA ARG A 652 -26.98 -11.90 -27.39
C ARG A 652 -27.11 -12.69 -26.10
N GLY A 653 -28.31 -13.19 -25.84
CA GLY A 653 -28.61 -14.03 -24.69
C GLY A 653 -28.92 -13.22 -23.43
N VAL A 654 -29.77 -13.79 -22.59
CA VAL A 654 -30.21 -13.18 -21.34
C VAL A 654 -29.35 -13.76 -20.21
N PRO A 655 -28.63 -12.93 -19.42
CA PRO A 655 -27.87 -13.43 -18.29
C PRO A 655 -28.77 -14.12 -17.26
N PRO A 656 -28.23 -15.10 -16.50
CA PRO A 656 -29.00 -15.73 -15.45
C PRO A 656 -29.27 -14.76 -14.31
N ASP A 657 -30.35 -15.00 -13.58
CA ASP A 657 -30.66 -14.29 -12.35
C ASP A 657 -29.56 -14.55 -11.30
N GLU A 658 -29.26 -13.53 -10.51
CA GLU A 658 -28.34 -13.53 -9.40
C GLU A 658 -28.99 -12.76 -8.23
N LEU A 659 -29.32 -13.51 -7.18
CA LEU A 659 -30.22 -13.07 -6.10
C LEU A 659 -29.56 -13.16 -4.71
N SER A 660 -28.23 -13.26 -4.64
CA SER A 660 -27.53 -13.33 -3.34
C SER A 660 -27.66 -12.03 -2.52
N GLY A 661 -28.12 -10.94 -3.15
CA GLY A 661 -28.33 -9.66 -2.49
C GLY A 661 -27.04 -8.89 -2.21
N TRP A 662 -25.92 -9.32 -2.80
CA TRP A 662 -24.64 -8.62 -2.66
C TRP A 662 -24.74 -7.18 -3.12
N ASP A 663 -25.67 -6.85 -4.02
CA ASP A 663 -25.92 -5.55 -4.63
C ASP A 663 -27.01 -4.74 -3.90
N LYS A 664 -27.24 -4.99 -2.61
CA LYS A 664 -28.33 -4.37 -1.84
C LYS A 664 -28.37 -2.84 -1.98
N ASP A 665 -27.20 -2.21 -2.01
CA ASP A 665 -27.06 -0.76 -1.96
C ASP A 665 -27.05 -0.11 -3.36
N PHE A 666 -27.16 -0.88 -4.44
CA PHE A 666 -27.39 -0.38 -5.80
C PHE A 666 -28.87 -0.06 -6.04
#